data_AF-A0A355WAK5-F1
#
_entry.id   AF-A0A355WAK5-F1
#
_cell.length_a   1.000
_cell.length_b   1.000
_cell.length_c   1.000
_cell.angle_alpha   90.00
_cell.angle_beta   90.00
_cell.angle_gamma   90.00
#
_symmetry.space_group_name_H-M   'P 1'
#
loop_
_entity.id
_entity.type
_entity.pdbx_description
1 polymer ?
#
loop_
_entity_poly.entity_id
_entity_poly.type
_entity_poly.pdbx_seq_one_letter_code
_entity_poly.pdbx_strand_id
1 'polypeptide(L)'
;MAKAVEGKQQELLDKGEYWNWAEKARSPRMDYLRKAIWSKATKGSAYLPGIQAETELIYWGAKVFKEADPMEPWVLTKARALNMIFEKIPVFIIDQSRIVGYNGSAPHKIQWIPWASYMGNEDIFNDRSGYISEDDRPWLKEALDYWKPRTLLAKAEKYLTSKERMISAMGMTLWGNRALSNFDYVTLQPEWLYKEGLAGIIRQIDEKLADAHKKLHEGAPDGAEAFELLPKIDQWKAMKTSLEGVLTWTKRHARLARIIAENFTTDATRKDELLTIAETCEKVPEHPPENFREAIQFDHFMSLSYRFEWGSPGAWPCRYDHTQWKYYKKDVIDEKTMTREDAVEYCAELRMRCYETNSIAFRLGRESAQGGIVYVWTLGGVDEDGNDACNDLTDCYLESARLTRTCDPSIGFRYHPKVRPETLKEVFECIKHGLGYPSMRNDAACIEGLQHWFKFDLKDARKWVHQACMAPAPVTKMGAPHRRYPGPITSAGIKSVEMTLFNGLDPISKMRMGIKTGDPIKFKTFDEFYAAWLEQHKQIMYMGVRMDNIIQWVVGSQHQRPLISALFERCVESGKDGDAYAKENASLWFTHFGFSEFGDILAGIKKLVYDDKKYTMEQLLVMLKANWDGYEKERIDFVKAPKWGNDDDYVDNIYTKGLKDIAKISWECKNPGGNPWPILPEN
;
A
#
# COMPACT_ATOMS: atom_id res chain seq x y z
N MET A 1 -41.49 -0.54 -19.20
CA MET A 1 -40.08 -0.82 -19.53
C MET A 1 -39.24 -1.08 -18.30
N ALA A 2 -39.20 -0.22 -17.28
CA ALA A 2 -38.41 -0.43 -16.04
C ALA A 2 -38.60 -1.81 -15.38
N LYS A 3 -39.84 -2.24 -15.11
CA LYS A 3 -40.13 -3.59 -14.55
C LYS A 3 -39.64 -4.77 -15.40
N ALA A 4 -39.61 -4.60 -16.72
CA ALA A 4 -39.12 -5.64 -17.64
C ALA A 4 -37.58 -5.68 -17.67
N VAL A 5 -36.93 -4.53 -17.47
CA VAL A 5 -35.48 -4.42 -17.30
C VAL A 5 -35.05 -5.04 -15.97
N GLU A 6 -35.76 -4.73 -14.88
CA GLU A 6 -35.54 -5.33 -13.55
C GLU A 6 -35.70 -6.85 -13.57
N GLY A 7 -36.77 -7.37 -14.21
CA GLY A 7 -36.99 -8.82 -14.32
C GLY A 7 -35.85 -9.54 -15.05
N LYS A 8 -35.31 -8.93 -16.11
CA LYS A 8 -34.18 -9.49 -16.87
C LYS A 8 -32.85 -9.42 -16.11
N GLN A 9 -32.65 -8.37 -15.30
CA GLN A 9 -31.48 -8.26 -14.42
C GLN A 9 -31.52 -9.34 -13.34
N GLN A 10 -32.68 -9.56 -12.72
CA GLN A 10 -32.85 -10.60 -11.71
C GLN A 10 -32.63 -12.00 -12.31
N GLU A 11 -33.13 -12.27 -13.52
CA GLU A 11 -32.88 -13.54 -14.21
C GLU A 11 -31.37 -13.80 -14.45
N LEU A 12 -30.62 -12.78 -14.90
CA LEU A 12 -29.17 -12.90 -15.08
C LEU A 12 -28.46 -13.11 -13.74
N LEU A 13 -28.93 -12.47 -12.68
CA LEU A 13 -28.37 -12.65 -11.35
C LEU A 13 -28.59 -14.08 -10.82
N ASP A 14 -29.79 -14.61 -10.96
CA ASP A 14 -30.14 -15.97 -10.52
C ASP A 14 -29.35 -17.05 -11.29
N LYS A 15 -28.99 -16.78 -12.56
CA LYS A 15 -28.10 -17.62 -13.37
C LYS A 15 -26.61 -17.44 -13.04
N GLY A 16 -26.28 -16.49 -12.17
CA GLY A 16 -24.89 -16.08 -11.93
C GLY A 16 -24.27 -15.29 -13.09
N GLU A 17 -25.01 -14.94 -14.15
CA GLU A 17 -24.55 -14.23 -15.34
C GLU A 17 -24.65 -12.68 -15.23
N TYR A 18 -24.63 -12.15 -14.02
CA TYR A 18 -24.78 -10.72 -13.73
C TYR A 18 -23.70 -9.83 -14.39
N TRP A 19 -22.53 -10.39 -14.75
CA TRP A 19 -21.53 -9.67 -15.56
C TRP A 19 -22.09 -9.24 -16.93
N ASN A 20 -22.99 -10.04 -17.50
CA ASN A 20 -23.63 -9.77 -18.80
C ASN A 20 -24.54 -8.53 -18.72
N TRP A 21 -25.18 -8.31 -17.57
CA TRP A 21 -25.92 -7.08 -17.31
C TRP A 21 -24.98 -5.87 -17.27
N ALA A 22 -23.91 -5.94 -16.48
CA ALA A 22 -22.97 -4.84 -16.33
C ALA A 22 -22.35 -4.44 -17.69
N GLU A 23 -21.98 -5.40 -18.53
CA GLU A 23 -21.48 -5.13 -19.89
C GLU A 23 -22.50 -4.39 -20.76
N LYS A 24 -23.78 -4.74 -20.68
CA LYS A 24 -24.86 -4.08 -21.44
C LYS A 24 -25.27 -2.72 -20.88
N ALA A 25 -24.98 -2.46 -19.61
CA ALA A 25 -25.32 -1.21 -18.93
C ALA A 25 -24.26 -0.11 -19.12
N ARG A 26 -23.03 -0.46 -19.54
CA ARG A 26 -21.97 0.52 -19.81
C ARG A 26 -22.35 1.43 -20.97
N SER A 27 -21.95 2.70 -20.88
CA SER A 27 -21.92 3.57 -22.04
C SER A 27 -20.90 3.05 -23.08
N PRO A 28 -21.02 3.45 -24.36
CA PRO A 28 -20.04 3.07 -25.39
C PRO A 28 -18.60 3.42 -25.02
N ARG A 29 -18.38 4.58 -24.36
CA ARG A 29 -17.07 5.00 -23.85
C ARG A 29 -16.56 4.07 -22.77
N MET A 30 -17.38 3.77 -21.76
CA MET A 30 -16.98 2.88 -20.67
C MET A 30 -16.66 1.48 -21.16
N ASP A 31 -17.44 0.95 -22.11
CA ASP A 31 -17.19 -0.36 -22.71
C ASP A 31 -15.88 -0.39 -23.49
N TYR A 32 -15.60 0.65 -24.29
CA TYR A 32 -14.32 0.80 -24.98
C TYR A 32 -13.15 0.86 -24.00
N LEU A 33 -13.22 1.75 -23.02
CA LEU A 33 -12.16 1.93 -22.02
C LEU A 33 -11.90 0.64 -21.25
N ARG A 34 -12.96 -0.10 -20.88
CA ARG A 34 -12.83 -1.38 -20.17
C ARG A 34 -12.13 -2.46 -20.99
N LYS A 35 -12.32 -2.46 -22.31
CA LYS A 35 -11.66 -3.37 -23.26
C LYS A 35 -10.23 -2.94 -23.58
N ALA A 36 -9.95 -1.64 -23.53
CA ALA A 36 -8.62 -1.07 -23.76
C ALA A 36 -7.63 -1.30 -22.59
N ILE A 37 -8.10 -1.82 -21.46
CA ILE A 37 -7.29 -2.06 -20.27
C ILE A 37 -6.18 -3.08 -20.52
N TRP A 38 -4.96 -2.66 -20.22
CA TRP A 38 -3.81 -3.56 -20.10
C TRP A 38 -3.68 -4.09 -18.68
N SER A 39 -4.35 -5.20 -18.40
CA SER A 39 -4.28 -5.86 -17.10
C SER A 39 -2.85 -6.27 -16.75
N LYS A 40 -2.37 -5.83 -15.58
CA LYS A 40 -1.05 -6.19 -15.03
C LYS A 40 -1.10 -7.40 -14.10
N ALA A 41 -2.17 -8.18 -14.20
CA ALA A 41 -2.37 -9.41 -13.45
C ALA A 41 -1.30 -10.46 -13.78
N THR A 42 -1.10 -11.37 -12.84
CA THR A 42 -0.18 -12.50 -12.96
C THR A 42 -0.93 -13.83 -12.90
N LYS A 43 -0.41 -14.82 -13.61
CA LYS A 43 -0.80 -16.24 -13.50
C LYS A 43 0.43 -17.02 -13.03
N GLY A 44 0.41 -17.46 -11.77
CA GLY A 44 1.66 -17.82 -11.08
C GLY A 44 2.62 -16.62 -11.09
N SER A 45 3.91 -16.85 -11.34
CA SER A 45 4.88 -15.76 -11.45
C SER A 45 4.86 -15.02 -12.80
N ALA A 46 4.12 -15.45 -13.83
CA ALA A 46 4.18 -14.81 -15.15
C ALA A 46 3.13 -13.70 -15.30
N TYR A 47 3.50 -12.57 -15.92
CA TYR A 47 2.54 -11.56 -16.35
C TYR A 47 1.73 -12.05 -17.56
N LEU A 48 0.59 -11.41 -17.81
CA LEU A 48 -0.18 -11.66 -19.03
C LEU A 48 0.63 -11.31 -20.30
N PRO A 49 0.37 -11.98 -21.44
CA PRO A 49 1.09 -11.72 -22.69
C PRO A 49 1.05 -10.25 -23.12
N GLY A 50 2.18 -9.75 -23.63
CA GLY A 50 2.33 -8.37 -24.12
C GLY A 50 2.75 -7.35 -23.06
N ILE A 51 2.75 -7.71 -21.76
CA ILE A 51 3.30 -6.85 -20.71
C ILE A 51 4.83 -6.77 -20.83
N GLN A 52 5.38 -5.56 -20.73
CA GLN A 52 6.81 -5.28 -20.82
C GLN A 52 7.32 -4.47 -19.62
N ALA A 53 8.59 -4.60 -19.28
CA ALA A 53 9.22 -3.77 -18.26
C ALA A 53 9.37 -2.32 -18.76
N GLU A 54 9.09 -1.37 -17.89
CA GLU A 54 9.46 0.03 -18.08
C GLU A 54 10.95 0.23 -17.79
N THR A 55 11.67 0.82 -18.73
CA THR A 55 13.13 0.95 -18.71
C THR A 55 13.60 2.41 -18.69
N GLU A 56 12.75 3.38 -19.04
CA GLU A 56 13.08 4.82 -19.05
C GLU A 56 13.52 5.31 -17.68
N LEU A 57 12.79 4.90 -16.63
CA LEU A 57 13.12 5.27 -15.25
C LEU A 57 14.52 4.78 -14.85
N ILE A 58 14.89 3.56 -15.27
CA ILE A 58 16.19 2.97 -14.98
C ILE A 58 17.29 3.74 -15.73
N TYR A 59 17.07 4.01 -17.02
CA TYR A 59 18.02 4.71 -17.87
C TYR A 59 18.32 6.12 -17.36
N TRP A 60 17.29 6.96 -17.20
CA TRP A 60 17.45 8.35 -16.78
C TRP A 60 17.95 8.46 -15.34
N GLY A 61 17.46 7.58 -14.45
CA GLY A 61 17.95 7.50 -13.08
C GLY A 61 19.43 7.14 -13.02
N ALA A 62 19.86 6.09 -13.72
CA ALA A 62 21.26 5.68 -13.74
C ALA A 62 22.16 6.75 -14.36
N LYS A 63 21.71 7.42 -15.42
CA LYS A 63 22.45 8.51 -16.07
C LYS A 63 22.76 9.65 -15.10
N VAL A 64 21.74 10.19 -14.44
CA VAL A 64 21.92 11.32 -13.51
C VAL A 64 22.84 10.95 -12.34
N PHE A 65 22.72 9.75 -11.79
CA PHE A 65 23.57 9.29 -10.71
C PHE A 65 25.02 9.01 -11.13
N LYS A 66 25.26 8.54 -12.38
CA LYS A 66 26.61 8.35 -12.92
C LYS A 66 27.32 9.68 -13.19
N GLU A 67 26.58 10.71 -13.58
CA GLU A 67 27.10 12.04 -13.92
C GLU A 67 27.16 12.99 -12.70
N ALA A 68 26.59 12.61 -11.56
CA ALA A 68 26.56 13.44 -10.36
C ALA A 68 27.95 13.59 -9.72
N ASP A 69 28.19 14.76 -9.12
CA ASP A 69 29.37 14.98 -8.28
C ASP A 69 29.37 13.95 -7.13
N PRO A 70 30.45 13.17 -6.93
CA PRO A 70 30.56 12.21 -5.84
C PRO A 70 30.37 12.80 -4.44
N MET A 71 30.58 14.12 -4.27
CA MET A 71 30.37 14.84 -3.01
C MET A 71 28.92 15.29 -2.81
N GLU A 72 28.08 15.25 -3.86
CA GLU A 72 26.70 15.70 -3.76
C GLU A 72 25.89 14.78 -2.82
N PRO A 73 25.12 15.36 -1.88
CA PRO A 73 24.20 14.60 -1.05
C PRO A 73 23.21 13.76 -1.87
N TRP A 74 23.02 12.50 -1.47
CA TRP A 74 22.10 11.55 -2.11
C TRP A 74 20.73 12.17 -2.44
N VAL A 75 20.16 12.92 -1.50
CA VAL A 75 18.81 13.51 -1.64
C VAL A 75 18.71 14.50 -2.80
N LEU A 76 19.77 15.29 -3.04
CA LEU A 76 19.81 16.25 -4.16
C LEU A 76 19.96 15.52 -5.50
N THR A 77 20.86 14.53 -5.58
CA THR A 77 21.01 13.68 -6.77
C THR A 77 19.70 12.95 -7.09
N LYS A 78 19.02 12.45 -6.05
CA LYS A 78 17.75 11.74 -6.16
C LYS A 78 16.66 12.64 -6.73
N ALA A 79 16.52 13.88 -6.23
CA ALA A 79 15.55 14.84 -6.75
C ALA A 79 15.82 15.20 -8.22
N ARG A 80 17.09 15.44 -8.58
CA ARG A 80 17.50 15.66 -9.98
C ARG A 80 17.17 14.47 -10.88
N ALA A 81 17.39 13.25 -10.41
CA ALA A 81 17.06 12.05 -11.16
C ALA A 81 15.55 11.93 -11.42
N LEU A 82 14.73 12.22 -10.40
CA LEU A 82 13.26 12.27 -10.56
C LEU A 82 12.83 13.35 -11.56
N ASN A 83 13.39 14.55 -11.47
CA ASN A 83 13.08 15.61 -12.41
C ASN A 83 13.43 15.22 -13.85
N MET A 84 14.62 14.63 -14.08
CA MET A 84 15.00 14.12 -15.40
C MET A 84 14.02 13.04 -15.90
N ILE A 85 13.57 12.13 -15.04
CA ILE A 85 12.58 11.11 -15.41
C ILE A 85 11.26 11.79 -15.83
N PHE A 86 10.75 12.74 -15.05
CA PHE A 86 9.52 13.47 -15.35
C PHE A 86 9.60 14.30 -16.63
N GLU A 87 10.76 14.87 -16.93
CA GLU A 87 11.03 15.61 -18.17
C GLU A 87 11.07 14.71 -19.41
N LYS A 88 11.62 13.49 -19.28
CA LYS A 88 11.99 12.65 -20.43
C LYS A 88 11.04 11.49 -20.69
N ILE A 89 10.42 10.91 -19.67
CA ILE A 89 9.56 9.73 -19.86
C ILE A 89 8.45 10.05 -20.86
N PRO A 90 8.23 9.24 -21.91
CA PRO A 90 7.13 9.46 -22.83
C PRO A 90 5.77 9.55 -22.11
N VAL A 91 4.94 10.48 -22.54
CA VAL A 91 3.56 10.65 -22.07
C VAL A 91 2.59 10.33 -23.20
N PHE A 92 1.41 9.81 -22.86
CA PHE A 92 0.39 9.42 -23.82
C PHE A 92 -1.01 9.71 -23.26
N ILE A 93 -2.01 9.74 -24.15
CA ILE A 93 -3.43 9.82 -23.79
C ILE A 93 -4.10 8.59 -24.36
N ILE A 94 -4.74 7.79 -23.51
CA ILE A 94 -5.53 6.64 -23.95
C ILE A 94 -6.74 7.18 -24.72
N ASP A 95 -7.04 6.58 -25.87
CA ASP A 95 -8.18 6.98 -26.68
C ASP A 95 -9.49 6.93 -25.86
N GLN A 96 -10.40 7.87 -26.12
CA GLN A 96 -11.64 8.12 -25.37
C GLN A 96 -11.49 8.45 -23.88
N SER A 97 -10.27 8.49 -23.34
CA SER A 97 -10.02 8.81 -21.92
C SER A 97 -10.17 10.31 -21.66
N ARG A 98 -10.80 10.66 -20.53
CA ARG A 98 -10.85 11.99 -19.93
C ARG A 98 -9.86 12.19 -18.78
N ILE A 99 -9.36 11.10 -18.18
CA ILE A 99 -8.38 11.12 -17.10
C ILE A 99 -7.03 10.66 -17.66
N VAL A 100 -5.99 11.47 -17.48
CA VAL A 100 -4.67 11.25 -18.10
C VAL A 100 -3.56 11.07 -17.08
N GLY A 101 -2.47 10.42 -17.49
CA GLY A 101 -1.33 10.12 -16.62
C GLY A 101 -1.17 8.62 -16.40
N TYR A 102 0.08 8.17 -16.43
CA TYR A 102 0.49 6.79 -16.20
C TYR A 102 1.91 6.74 -15.63
N ASN A 103 2.26 5.72 -14.83
CA ASN A 103 3.60 5.57 -14.22
C ASN A 103 4.60 4.82 -15.12
N GLY A 104 4.51 5.02 -16.43
CA GLY A 104 5.33 4.36 -17.46
C GLY A 104 5.20 5.04 -18.82
N SER A 105 5.96 4.59 -19.81
CA SER A 105 6.08 5.18 -21.13
C SER A 105 5.03 4.67 -22.13
N ALA A 106 4.30 3.61 -21.79
CA ALA A 106 3.26 3.00 -22.62
C ALA A 106 2.30 2.18 -21.76
N PRO A 107 1.03 1.98 -22.18
CA PRO A 107 0.02 1.34 -21.33
C PRO A 107 0.29 -0.13 -21.04
N HIS A 108 1.06 -0.85 -21.88
CA HIS A 108 1.45 -2.24 -21.64
C HIS A 108 2.73 -2.36 -20.79
N LYS A 109 3.43 -1.26 -20.49
CA LYS A 109 4.65 -1.28 -19.69
C LYS A 109 4.35 -1.22 -18.19
N ILE A 110 5.16 -1.89 -17.38
CA ILE A 110 5.05 -1.94 -15.92
C ILE A 110 6.32 -1.39 -15.26
N GLN A 111 6.15 -0.52 -14.26
CA GLN A 111 7.24 0.23 -13.65
C GLN A 111 8.27 -0.66 -12.94
N TRP A 112 9.56 -0.40 -13.11
CA TRP A 112 10.65 -1.07 -12.39
C TRP A 112 11.58 -0.08 -11.70
N ILE A 113 11.72 -0.21 -10.38
CA ILE A 113 12.56 0.67 -9.55
C ILE A 113 13.90 0.00 -9.22
N PRO A 114 15.03 0.50 -9.74
CA PRO A 114 16.30 -0.19 -9.61
C PRO A 114 17.05 0.13 -8.31
N TRP A 115 16.70 1.20 -7.59
CA TRP A 115 17.42 1.63 -6.37
C TRP A 115 16.86 1.04 -5.07
N ALA A 116 15.83 0.19 -5.12
CA ALA A 116 15.25 -0.38 -3.91
C ALA A 116 15.99 -1.64 -3.42
N SER A 117 16.01 -2.70 -4.24
CA SER A 117 16.49 -4.03 -3.85
C SER A 117 17.33 -4.64 -4.97
N TYR A 118 18.62 -4.89 -4.71
CA TYR A 118 19.47 -5.55 -5.71
C TYR A 118 19.06 -7.01 -5.93
N MET A 119 18.59 -7.70 -4.89
CA MET A 119 18.08 -9.07 -5.02
C MET A 119 16.81 -9.11 -5.87
N GLY A 120 15.89 -8.15 -5.65
CA GLY A 120 14.69 -8.00 -6.47
C GLY A 120 15.04 -7.70 -7.93
N ASN A 121 16.02 -6.82 -8.17
CA ASN A 121 16.49 -6.54 -9.53
C ASN A 121 17.09 -7.76 -10.22
N GLU A 122 17.90 -8.55 -9.52
CA GLU A 122 18.48 -9.78 -10.07
C GLU A 122 17.39 -10.81 -10.39
N ASP A 123 16.39 -10.96 -9.53
CA ASP A 123 15.25 -11.85 -9.80
C ASP A 123 14.44 -11.39 -11.03
N ILE A 124 14.13 -10.09 -11.11
CA ILE A 124 13.39 -9.51 -12.24
C ILE A 124 14.17 -9.63 -13.55
N PHE A 125 15.48 -9.36 -13.54
CA PHE A 125 16.33 -9.43 -14.73
C PHE A 125 16.55 -10.86 -15.23
N ASN A 126 16.63 -11.84 -14.31
CA ASN A 126 16.84 -13.24 -14.66
C ASN A 126 15.54 -13.99 -14.99
N ASP A 127 14.39 -13.33 -14.87
CA ASP A 127 13.11 -13.87 -15.28
C ASP A 127 13.09 -14.14 -16.80
N ARG A 128 12.54 -15.30 -17.18
CA ARG A 128 12.46 -15.78 -18.56
C ARG A 128 11.04 -15.78 -19.11
N SER A 129 10.09 -15.12 -18.44
CA SER A 129 8.70 -14.96 -18.90
C SER A 129 8.53 -13.93 -20.03
N GLY A 130 9.61 -13.28 -20.47
CA GLY A 130 9.65 -12.54 -21.73
C GLY A 130 9.18 -11.09 -21.69
N TYR A 131 9.07 -10.48 -20.50
CA TYR A 131 8.67 -9.07 -20.36
C TYR A 131 9.86 -8.08 -20.45
N ILE A 132 11.10 -8.55 -20.59
CA ILE A 132 12.28 -7.70 -20.86
C ILE A 132 12.72 -7.98 -22.30
N SER A 133 12.95 -6.93 -23.09
CA SER A 133 13.49 -7.07 -24.44
C SER A 133 14.92 -7.60 -24.40
N GLU A 134 15.27 -8.53 -25.30
CA GLU A 134 16.63 -9.05 -25.41
C GLU A 134 17.64 -7.97 -25.82
N ASP A 135 17.20 -6.99 -26.62
CA ASP A 135 18.02 -5.83 -27.01
C ASP A 135 18.34 -4.91 -25.82
N ASP A 136 17.46 -4.87 -24.82
CA ASP A 136 17.65 -4.03 -23.63
C ASP A 136 18.56 -4.68 -22.58
N ARG A 137 18.68 -6.01 -22.60
CA ARG A 137 19.41 -6.77 -21.57
C ARG A 137 20.87 -6.30 -21.34
N PRO A 138 21.69 -6.03 -22.37
CA PRO A 138 23.09 -5.63 -22.15
C PRO A 138 23.23 -4.34 -21.34
N TRP A 139 22.52 -3.27 -21.74
CA TRP A 139 22.60 -1.99 -21.05
C TRP A 139 21.87 -2.02 -19.69
N LEU A 140 20.76 -2.77 -19.59
CA LEU A 140 20.07 -2.98 -18.32
C LEU A 140 21.00 -3.64 -17.31
N LYS A 141 21.76 -4.67 -17.71
CA LYS A 141 22.72 -5.33 -16.82
C LYS A 141 23.74 -4.34 -16.26
N GLU A 142 24.31 -3.48 -17.11
CA GLU A 142 25.24 -2.44 -16.70
C GLU A 142 24.61 -1.46 -15.70
N ALA A 143 23.37 -1.03 -15.96
CA ALA A 143 22.64 -0.13 -15.06
C ALA A 143 22.34 -0.80 -13.70
N LEU A 144 21.91 -2.06 -13.69
CA LEU A 144 21.60 -2.79 -12.46
C LEU A 144 22.86 -3.09 -11.64
N ASP A 145 23.99 -3.38 -12.29
CA ASP A 145 25.29 -3.54 -11.61
C ASP A 145 25.75 -2.24 -10.96
N TYR A 146 25.53 -1.10 -11.63
CA TYR A 146 25.76 0.21 -11.04
C TYR A 146 24.89 0.44 -9.79
N TRP A 147 23.62 0.04 -9.85
CA TRP A 147 22.68 0.20 -8.73
C TRP A 147 22.92 -0.74 -7.57
N LYS A 148 23.44 -1.95 -7.82
CA LYS A 148 23.61 -3.02 -6.81
C LYS A 148 24.19 -2.53 -5.46
N PRO A 149 25.35 -1.85 -5.40
CA PRO A 149 25.91 -1.36 -4.13
C PRO A 149 25.22 -0.11 -3.56
N ARG A 150 24.27 0.49 -4.30
CA ARG A 150 23.58 1.76 -3.99
C ARG A 150 22.13 1.57 -3.55
N THR A 151 21.59 0.36 -3.68
CA THR A 151 20.20 0.06 -3.32
C THR A 151 19.92 0.28 -1.83
N LEU A 152 18.64 0.51 -1.45
CA LEU A 152 18.26 0.54 -0.04
C LEU A 152 18.68 -0.76 0.65
N LEU A 153 18.42 -1.92 0.04
CA LEU A 153 18.81 -3.22 0.59
C LEU A 153 20.32 -3.27 0.90
N ALA A 154 21.17 -2.91 -0.06
CA ALA A 154 22.62 -2.92 0.14
C ALA A 154 23.10 -1.99 1.27
N LYS A 155 22.42 -0.85 1.47
CA LYS A 155 22.70 0.07 2.59
C LYS A 155 22.20 -0.51 3.92
N ALA A 156 20.98 -1.04 3.95
CA ALA A 156 20.36 -1.61 5.15
C ALA A 156 21.10 -2.84 5.68
N GLU A 157 21.55 -3.73 4.79
CA GLU A 157 22.23 -4.95 5.18
C GLU A 157 23.50 -4.70 6.00
N LYS A 158 24.20 -3.58 5.82
CA LYS A 158 25.37 -3.22 6.63
C LYS A 158 25.09 -3.20 8.13
N TYR A 159 23.84 -2.96 8.52
CA TYR A 159 23.39 -2.86 9.91
C TYR A 159 22.63 -4.11 10.38
N LEU A 160 22.29 -5.03 9.47
CA LEU A 160 21.61 -6.27 9.78
C LEU A 160 22.61 -7.40 10.02
N THR A 161 22.33 -8.26 11.00
CA THR A 161 23.07 -9.50 11.23
C THR A 161 22.83 -10.51 10.10
N SER A 162 23.75 -11.45 9.89
CA SER A 162 23.56 -12.52 8.89
C SER A 162 22.28 -13.32 9.12
N LYS A 163 21.87 -13.52 10.38
CA LYS A 163 20.63 -14.20 10.75
C LYS A 163 19.41 -13.43 10.25
N GLU A 164 19.36 -12.12 10.47
CA GLU A 164 18.23 -11.27 10.06
C GLU A 164 18.10 -11.19 8.53
N ARG A 165 19.24 -11.06 7.83
CA ARG A 165 19.27 -11.08 6.36
C ARG A 165 18.69 -12.40 5.83
N MET A 166 19.15 -13.52 6.37
CA MET A 166 18.66 -14.85 6.00
C MET A 166 17.17 -15.03 6.29
N ILE A 167 16.71 -14.68 7.50
CA ILE A 167 15.29 -14.83 7.89
C ILE A 167 14.39 -14.01 6.98
N SER A 168 14.80 -12.77 6.68
CA SER A 168 14.07 -11.91 5.74
C SER A 168 14.02 -12.49 4.34
N ALA A 169 15.12 -13.06 3.85
CA ALA A 169 15.22 -13.58 2.48
C ALA A 169 14.41 -14.86 2.27
N MET A 170 14.33 -15.73 3.29
CA MET A 170 13.57 -16.97 3.19
C MET A 170 12.05 -16.77 3.23
N GLY A 171 11.55 -15.67 3.79
CA GLY A 171 10.11 -15.38 3.81
C GLY A 171 9.24 -16.29 4.68
N MET A 172 9.84 -17.19 5.49
CA MET A 172 9.09 -18.20 6.27
C MET A 172 8.65 -17.75 7.67
N THR A 173 9.36 -16.78 8.26
CA THR A 173 9.04 -16.22 9.58
C THR A 173 8.64 -14.76 9.45
N LEU A 174 9.48 -13.99 8.75
CA LEU A 174 9.19 -12.62 8.34
C LEU A 174 9.12 -12.61 6.82
N TRP A 175 8.00 -12.17 6.27
CA TRP A 175 7.91 -11.94 4.83
C TRP A 175 8.72 -10.68 4.50
N GLY A 176 9.66 -10.81 3.57
CA GLY A 176 10.80 -9.91 3.35
C GLY A 176 10.62 -8.44 3.78
N ASN A 177 11.61 -7.92 4.51
CA ASN A 177 11.60 -6.55 4.99
C ASN A 177 11.43 -5.51 3.85
N ARG A 178 11.00 -4.29 4.19
CA ARG A 178 10.73 -3.20 3.23
C ARG A 178 11.84 -2.96 2.22
N ALA A 179 13.10 -3.09 2.64
CA ALA A 179 14.26 -2.92 1.75
C ALA A 179 14.42 -4.06 0.74
N LEU A 180 14.12 -5.29 1.14
CA LEU A 180 14.22 -6.47 0.30
C LEU A 180 13.08 -6.55 -0.72
N SER A 181 11.85 -6.36 -0.25
CA SER A 181 10.63 -6.60 -1.05
C SER A 181 10.30 -5.46 -2.02
N ASN A 182 10.86 -4.25 -1.79
CA ASN A 182 10.40 -3.01 -2.43
C ASN A 182 8.88 -2.79 -2.30
N PHE A 183 8.26 -3.40 -1.28
CA PHE A 183 6.83 -3.28 -1.03
C PHE A 183 6.56 -2.16 -0.04
N ASP A 184 6.22 -1.00 -0.58
CA ASP A 184 5.94 0.24 0.18
C ASP A 184 4.68 0.92 -0.37
N TYR A 185 4.10 1.86 0.37
CA TYR A 185 2.97 2.70 -0.07
C TYR A 185 2.73 3.88 0.87
N VAL A 186 2.06 4.90 0.35
CA VAL A 186 1.90 6.22 0.99
C VAL A 186 0.41 6.54 1.13
N THR A 187 0.03 7.09 2.27
CA THR A 187 -1.29 7.67 2.52
C THR A 187 -1.16 9.19 2.50
N LEU A 188 -1.69 9.82 1.45
CA LEU A 188 -1.58 11.26 1.24
C LEU A 188 -2.47 12.06 2.19
N GLN A 189 -2.26 13.38 2.22
CA GLN A 189 -3.04 14.37 3.00
C GLN A 189 -3.91 15.21 2.05
N PRO A 190 -5.03 14.67 1.51
CA PRO A 190 -5.78 15.29 0.42
C PRO A 190 -6.30 16.70 0.76
N GLU A 191 -6.76 16.93 1.99
CA GLU A 191 -7.24 18.26 2.42
C GLU A 191 -6.14 19.33 2.32
N TRP A 192 -4.93 19.02 2.79
CA TRP A 192 -3.78 19.94 2.73
C TRP A 192 -3.29 20.12 1.29
N LEU A 193 -3.18 19.03 0.53
CA LEU A 193 -2.77 19.07 -0.87
C LEU A 193 -3.74 19.90 -1.73
N TYR A 194 -5.05 19.72 -1.56
CA TYR A 194 -6.05 20.52 -2.26
C TYR A 194 -6.01 21.99 -1.85
N LYS A 195 -5.75 22.29 -0.58
CA LYS A 195 -5.70 23.67 -0.09
C LYS A 195 -4.52 24.43 -0.67
N GLU A 196 -3.34 23.82 -0.69
CA GLU A 196 -2.11 24.51 -1.07
C GLU A 196 -1.84 24.45 -2.58
N GLY A 197 -2.19 23.33 -3.24
CA GLY A 197 -1.62 22.99 -4.54
C GLY A 197 -0.09 22.85 -4.47
N LEU A 198 0.55 22.36 -5.53
CA LEU A 198 2.01 22.25 -5.52
C LEU A 198 2.71 23.62 -5.52
N ALA A 199 2.10 24.65 -6.11
CA ALA A 199 2.64 26.01 -6.07
C ALA A 199 2.66 26.60 -4.65
N GLY A 200 1.61 26.35 -3.85
CA GLY A 200 1.57 26.78 -2.45
C GLY A 200 2.64 26.08 -1.61
N ILE A 201 2.85 24.78 -1.83
CA ILE A 201 3.87 24.00 -1.14
C ILE A 201 5.28 24.47 -1.54
N ILE A 202 5.55 24.70 -2.83
CA ILE A 202 6.83 25.25 -3.30
C ILE A 202 7.11 26.60 -2.65
N ARG A 203 6.10 27.49 -2.57
CA ARG A 203 6.24 28.79 -1.89
C ARG A 203 6.61 28.63 -0.41
N GLN A 204 5.95 27.71 0.31
CA GLN A 204 6.29 27.42 1.71
C GLN A 204 7.74 26.93 1.84
N ILE A 205 8.21 26.07 0.93
CA ILE A 205 9.60 25.59 0.89
C ILE A 205 10.57 26.76 0.63
N ASP A 206 10.26 27.66 -0.29
CA ASP A 206 11.08 28.84 -0.58
C ASP A 206 11.20 29.77 0.63
N GLU A 207 10.10 29.98 1.36
CA GLU A 207 10.12 30.72 2.63
C GLU A 207 11.01 30.04 3.68
N LYS A 208 10.97 28.71 3.80
CA LYS A 208 11.85 27.94 4.71
C LYS A 208 13.31 28.04 4.31
N LEU A 209 13.62 27.96 3.02
CA LEU A 209 14.97 28.12 2.51
C LEU A 209 15.50 29.54 2.79
N ALA A 210 14.69 30.57 2.56
CA ALA A 210 15.05 31.96 2.85
C ALA A 210 15.31 32.18 4.35
N ASP A 211 14.43 31.67 5.23
CA ASP A 211 14.62 31.73 6.68
C ASP A 211 15.90 31.01 7.13
N ALA A 212 16.15 29.80 6.60
CA ALA A 212 17.35 29.03 6.92
C ALA A 212 18.63 29.73 6.47
N HIS A 213 18.65 30.31 5.27
CA HIS A 213 19.79 31.10 4.77
C HIS A 213 20.03 32.35 5.60
N LYS A 214 18.96 33.09 5.93
CA LYS A 214 19.05 34.26 6.81
C LYS A 214 19.64 33.88 8.16
N LYS A 215 19.14 32.82 8.80
CA LYS A 215 19.67 32.33 10.08
C LYS A 215 21.15 31.98 9.97
N LEU A 216 21.57 31.21 8.96
CA LEU A 216 22.96 30.77 8.84
C LEU A 216 23.97 31.86 8.45
N HIS A 217 23.58 32.80 7.60
CA HIS A 217 24.52 33.72 6.96
C HIS A 217 24.37 35.19 7.39
N GLU A 218 23.20 35.58 7.88
CA GLU A 218 22.94 36.93 8.41
C GLU A 218 22.77 36.93 9.93
N GLY A 219 22.42 35.77 10.51
CA GLY A 219 22.32 35.55 11.96
C GLY A 219 23.62 35.05 12.59
N ALA A 220 23.52 34.69 13.87
CA ALA A 220 24.55 34.00 14.63
C ALA A 220 23.93 32.84 15.42
N PRO A 221 23.40 31.81 14.74
CA PRO A 221 22.79 30.65 15.40
C PRO A 221 23.86 29.94 16.21
N ASP A 222 23.48 29.32 17.32
CA ASP A 222 24.44 28.49 18.04
C ASP A 222 24.88 27.30 17.18
N GLY A 223 26.01 26.68 17.55
CA GLY A 223 26.59 25.60 16.75
C GLY A 223 25.67 24.39 16.59
N ALA A 224 24.77 24.13 17.55
CA ALA A 224 23.82 23.02 17.47
C ALA A 224 22.70 23.31 16.47
N GLU A 225 22.15 24.53 16.49
CA GLU A 225 21.16 24.99 15.51
C GLU A 225 21.74 24.99 14.09
N ALA A 226 22.96 25.52 13.91
CA ALA A 226 23.63 25.53 12.62
C ALA A 226 23.84 24.12 12.05
N PHE A 227 24.23 23.16 12.89
CA PHE A 227 24.44 21.76 12.48
C PHE A 227 23.14 21.08 12.03
N GLU A 228 22.01 21.43 12.65
CA GLU A 228 20.70 20.91 12.23
C GLU A 228 20.14 21.55 10.95
N LEU A 229 20.50 22.81 10.65
CA LEU A 229 19.95 23.55 9.52
C LEU A 229 20.48 23.05 8.16
N LEU A 230 21.76 22.66 8.09
CA LEU A 230 22.37 22.28 6.82
C LEU A 230 21.67 21.09 6.12
N PRO A 231 21.40 19.95 6.79
CA PRO A 231 20.65 18.86 6.17
C PRO A 231 19.21 19.23 5.80
N LYS A 232 18.59 20.16 6.54
CA LYS A 232 17.23 20.64 6.25
C LYS A 232 17.20 21.43 4.93
N ILE A 233 18.22 22.24 4.66
CA ILE A 233 18.38 22.98 3.40
C ILE A 233 18.47 22.01 2.22
N ASP A 234 19.29 20.96 2.32
CA ASP A 234 19.40 19.97 1.24
C ASP A 234 18.08 19.24 1.01
N GLN A 235 17.38 18.89 2.08
CA GLN A 235 16.05 18.26 1.99
C GLN A 235 15.04 19.19 1.32
N TRP A 236 14.94 20.46 1.73
CA TRP A 236 14.04 21.44 1.14
C TRP A 236 14.33 21.70 -0.34
N LYS A 237 15.62 21.85 -0.71
CA LYS A 237 16.02 21.97 -2.12
C LYS A 237 15.60 20.74 -2.93
N ALA A 238 15.82 19.54 -2.39
CA ALA A 238 15.42 18.30 -3.04
C ALA A 238 13.89 18.17 -3.19
N MET A 239 13.13 18.55 -2.15
CA MET A 239 11.66 18.60 -2.19
C MET A 239 11.18 19.52 -3.31
N LYS A 240 11.67 20.76 -3.35
CA LYS A 240 11.30 21.75 -4.39
C LYS A 240 11.56 21.23 -5.79
N THR A 241 12.80 20.79 -6.07
CA THR A 241 13.19 20.23 -7.38
C THR A 241 12.28 19.06 -7.80
N SER A 242 11.89 18.21 -6.85
CA SER A 242 11.00 17.08 -7.13
C SER A 242 9.58 17.53 -7.50
N LEU A 243 9.03 18.53 -6.80
CA LEU A 243 7.71 19.09 -7.10
C LEU A 243 7.68 19.80 -8.46
N GLU A 244 8.73 20.55 -8.80
CA GLU A 244 8.89 21.20 -10.11
C GLU A 244 8.92 20.17 -11.26
N GLY A 245 9.53 19.01 -11.02
CA GLY A 245 9.49 17.89 -11.97
C GLY A 245 8.08 17.34 -12.17
N VAL A 246 7.31 17.17 -11.10
CA VAL A 246 5.90 16.76 -11.22
C VAL A 246 5.10 17.76 -12.06
N LEU A 247 5.25 19.06 -11.81
CA LEU A 247 4.58 20.10 -12.60
C LEU A 247 4.98 20.07 -14.07
N THR A 248 6.26 19.81 -14.36
CA THR A 248 6.73 19.64 -15.73
C THR A 248 6.04 18.45 -16.40
N TRP A 249 5.91 17.32 -15.71
CA TRP A 249 5.25 16.13 -16.22
C TRP A 249 3.75 16.32 -16.47
N THR A 250 3.02 17.00 -15.59
CA THR A 250 1.58 17.26 -15.80
C THR A 250 1.34 18.26 -16.92
N LYS A 251 2.14 19.33 -17.04
CA LYS A 251 2.10 20.28 -18.15
C LYS A 251 2.41 19.66 -19.51
N ARG A 252 3.21 18.58 -19.56
CA ARG A 252 3.43 17.79 -20.78
C ARG A 252 2.16 17.08 -21.24
N HIS A 253 1.30 16.62 -20.33
CA HIS A 253 -0.01 16.05 -20.68
C HIS A 253 -0.95 17.10 -21.23
N ALA A 254 -0.97 18.30 -20.64
CA ALA A 254 -1.75 19.41 -21.17
C ALA A 254 -1.37 19.75 -22.61
N ARG A 255 -0.06 19.91 -22.85
CA ARG A 255 0.48 20.16 -24.19
C ARG A 255 0.11 19.06 -25.17
N LEU A 256 0.23 17.79 -24.76
CA LEU A 256 -0.14 16.66 -25.62
C LEU A 256 -1.62 16.66 -25.96
N ALA A 257 -2.49 16.95 -24.99
CA ALA A 257 -3.93 17.02 -25.22
C ALA A 257 -4.28 18.10 -26.27
N ARG A 258 -3.68 19.29 -26.19
CA ARG A 258 -3.83 20.33 -27.22
C ARG A 258 -3.34 19.90 -28.59
N ILE A 259 -2.15 19.31 -28.65
CA ILE A 259 -1.59 18.80 -29.91
C ILE A 259 -2.56 17.82 -30.57
N ILE A 260 -3.14 16.89 -29.80
CA ILE A 260 -4.12 15.92 -30.33
C ILE A 260 -5.41 16.63 -30.77
N ALA A 261 -5.92 17.56 -29.96
CA ALA A 261 -7.12 18.33 -30.25
C ALA A 261 -7.02 19.15 -31.55
N GLU A 262 -5.85 19.72 -31.81
CA GLU A 262 -5.61 20.64 -32.94
C GLU A 262 -5.21 19.91 -34.23
N ASN A 263 -4.52 18.77 -34.13
CA ASN A 263 -3.85 18.15 -35.28
C ASN A 263 -4.34 16.74 -35.63
N PHE A 264 -4.96 16.00 -34.70
CA PHE A 264 -5.19 14.55 -34.86
C PHE A 264 -6.66 14.11 -34.72
N THR A 265 -7.54 14.94 -34.17
CA THR A 265 -8.97 14.62 -34.08
C THR A 265 -9.82 15.52 -34.97
N THR A 266 -10.78 14.93 -35.67
CA THR A 266 -11.81 15.63 -36.45
C THR A 266 -13.18 15.62 -35.77
N ASP A 267 -13.35 14.84 -34.70
CA ASP A 267 -14.56 14.80 -33.88
C ASP A 267 -14.60 16.01 -32.95
N ALA A 268 -15.61 16.87 -33.14
CA ALA A 268 -15.80 18.10 -32.37
C ALA A 268 -15.99 17.83 -30.86
N THR A 269 -16.67 16.75 -30.49
CA THR A 269 -16.89 16.37 -29.09
C THR A 269 -15.56 15.95 -28.47
N ARG A 270 -14.81 15.09 -29.16
CA ARG A 270 -13.50 14.65 -28.66
C ARG A 270 -12.49 15.80 -28.59
N LYS A 271 -12.58 16.75 -29.53
CA LYS A 271 -11.75 17.96 -29.52
C LYS A 271 -12.00 18.80 -28.27
N ASP A 272 -13.26 19.08 -27.95
CA ASP A 272 -13.66 19.83 -26.76
C ASP A 272 -13.18 19.14 -25.46
N GLU A 273 -13.30 17.82 -25.40
CA GLU A 273 -12.79 17.03 -24.27
C GLU A 273 -11.27 17.13 -24.13
N LEU A 274 -10.52 17.06 -25.23
CA LEU A 274 -9.06 17.18 -25.18
C LEU A 274 -8.61 18.58 -24.77
N LEU A 275 -9.34 19.63 -25.17
CA LEU A 275 -9.11 20.99 -24.69
C LEU A 275 -9.42 21.12 -23.19
N THR A 276 -10.52 20.50 -22.73
CA THR A 276 -10.87 20.43 -21.31
C THR A 276 -9.78 19.69 -20.50
N ILE A 277 -9.24 18.58 -21.02
CA ILE A 277 -8.11 17.86 -20.42
C ILE A 277 -6.89 18.78 -20.35
N ALA A 278 -6.62 19.54 -21.41
CA ALA A 278 -5.50 20.47 -21.42
C ALA A 278 -5.62 21.55 -20.34
N GLU A 279 -6.77 22.21 -20.27
CA GLU A 279 -7.06 23.23 -19.25
C GLU A 279 -6.96 22.66 -17.84
N THR A 280 -7.51 21.46 -17.62
CA THR A 280 -7.43 20.74 -16.35
C THR A 280 -5.96 20.48 -15.96
N CYS A 281 -5.16 19.92 -16.87
CA CYS A 281 -3.76 19.54 -16.59
C CYS A 281 -2.81 20.74 -16.47
N GLU A 282 -3.19 21.91 -16.98
CA GLU A 282 -2.42 23.15 -16.74
C GLU A 282 -2.63 23.69 -15.35
N LYS A 283 -3.84 23.51 -14.82
CA LYS A 283 -4.20 24.01 -13.50
C LYS A 283 -3.81 23.04 -12.39
N VAL A 284 -4.23 21.78 -12.47
CA VAL A 284 -3.95 20.78 -11.42
C VAL A 284 -2.76 19.90 -11.79
N PRO A 285 -1.86 19.59 -10.83
CA PRO A 285 -1.93 19.86 -9.39
C PRO A 285 -1.22 21.15 -8.94
N GLU A 286 -0.86 22.07 -9.85
CA GLU A 286 -0.20 23.34 -9.50
C GLU A 286 -1.05 24.18 -8.53
N HIS A 287 -2.35 24.24 -8.83
CA HIS A 287 -3.34 24.98 -8.08
C HIS A 287 -4.41 24.06 -7.48
N PRO A 288 -5.14 24.54 -6.45
CA PRO A 288 -6.31 23.86 -5.91
C PRO A 288 -7.34 23.48 -7.00
N PRO A 289 -7.97 22.29 -6.91
CA PRO A 289 -9.09 21.97 -7.77
C PRO A 289 -10.31 22.84 -7.41
N GLU A 290 -11.12 23.20 -8.40
CA GLU A 290 -12.33 24.03 -8.28
C GLU A 290 -13.61 23.35 -8.77
N ASN A 291 -13.47 22.21 -9.46
CA ASN A 291 -14.57 21.40 -9.99
C ASN A 291 -14.22 19.90 -9.86
N PHE A 292 -15.18 19.03 -10.13
CA PHE A 292 -15.06 17.59 -9.88
C PHE A 292 -14.03 16.92 -10.79
N ARG A 293 -13.93 17.37 -12.04
CA ARG A 293 -12.99 16.84 -13.05
C ARG A 293 -11.55 17.13 -12.62
N GLU A 294 -11.30 18.35 -12.16
CA GLU A 294 -10.01 18.77 -11.61
C GLU A 294 -9.63 17.99 -10.35
N ALA A 295 -10.58 17.75 -9.43
CA ALA A 295 -10.30 16.97 -8.22
C ALA A 295 -9.87 15.53 -8.52
N ILE A 296 -10.55 14.88 -9.47
CA ILE A 296 -10.20 13.53 -9.94
C ILE A 296 -8.82 13.51 -10.60
N GLN A 297 -8.54 14.46 -11.50
CA GLN A 297 -7.25 14.53 -12.19
C GLN A 297 -6.10 14.87 -11.23
N PHE A 298 -6.34 15.73 -10.24
CA PHE A 298 -5.40 16.04 -9.16
C PHE A 298 -5.01 14.77 -8.39
N ASP A 299 -6.01 14.02 -7.89
CA ASP A 299 -5.76 12.80 -7.10
C ASP A 299 -5.02 11.74 -7.91
N HIS A 300 -5.37 11.58 -9.18
CA HIS A 300 -4.72 10.65 -10.08
C HIS A 300 -3.24 11.02 -10.30
N PHE A 301 -2.95 12.28 -10.63
CA PHE A 301 -1.56 12.73 -10.79
C PHE A 301 -0.75 12.57 -9.51
N MET A 302 -1.32 12.92 -8.36
CA MET A 302 -0.58 12.85 -7.09
C MET A 302 -0.31 11.42 -6.65
N SER A 303 -1.25 10.52 -6.91
CA SER A 303 -1.07 9.10 -6.61
C SER A 303 -0.10 8.40 -7.54
N LEU A 304 0.08 8.90 -8.77
CA LEU A 304 1.09 8.40 -9.71
C LEU A 304 2.48 8.96 -9.45
N SER A 305 2.60 10.25 -9.11
CA SER A 305 3.89 10.94 -9.06
C SER A 305 4.86 10.33 -8.05
N TYR A 306 4.41 10.08 -6.81
CA TYR A 306 5.29 9.51 -5.79
C TYR A 306 5.78 8.10 -6.12
N ARG A 307 5.05 7.36 -6.97
CA ARG A 307 5.45 6.01 -7.40
C ARG A 307 6.71 6.03 -8.27
N PHE A 308 7.04 7.15 -8.92
CA PHE A 308 8.33 7.30 -9.61
C PHE A 308 9.52 7.32 -8.66
N GLU A 309 9.31 7.72 -7.40
CA GLU A 309 10.39 7.74 -6.40
C GLU A 309 10.60 6.39 -5.73
N TRP A 310 9.50 5.79 -5.32
CA TRP A 310 9.46 4.50 -4.65
C TRP A 310 8.26 3.77 -5.23
N GLY A 311 8.50 2.94 -6.24
CA GLY A 311 7.53 2.19 -7.05
C GLY A 311 6.77 1.20 -6.21
N SER A 312 5.91 1.81 -5.41
CA SER A 312 4.94 1.28 -4.50
C SER A 312 3.89 0.60 -5.35
N PRO A 313 3.79 -0.73 -5.34
CA PRO A 313 2.61 -1.36 -5.89
C PRO A 313 1.59 -1.67 -4.80
N GLY A 314 1.87 -1.42 -3.51
CA GLY A 314 1.18 -2.16 -2.45
C GLY A 314 -0.16 -1.61 -1.96
N ALA A 315 -0.53 -0.37 -2.30
CA ALA A 315 -1.83 0.19 -1.94
C ALA A 315 -2.13 1.51 -2.67
N TRP A 316 -3.40 1.94 -2.59
CA TRP A 316 -3.87 3.27 -3.01
C TRP A 316 -4.83 3.85 -1.95
N PRO A 317 -4.32 4.31 -0.78
CA PRO A 317 -5.15 4.78 0.33
C PRO A 317 -5.87 6.08 -0.02
N CYS A 318 -7.19 6.07 -0.05
CA CYS A 318 -8.00 7.27 -0.25
C CYS A 318 -9.41 7.11 0.29
N ARG A 319 -10.15 8.22 0.37
CA ARG A 319 -11.59 8.30 0.68
C ARG A 319 -12.26 9.35 -0.20
N TYR A 320 -12.33 9.04 -1.50
CA TYR A 320 -12.74 9.99 -2.53
C TYR A 320 -14.16 10.49 -2.36
N ASP A 321 -15.08 9.65 -1.88
CA ASP A 321 -16.45 10.07 -1.57
C ASP A 321 -16.54 11.14 -0.49
N HIS A 322 -15.50 11.29 0.34
CA HIS A 322 -15.41 12.36 1.32
C HIS A 322 -14.64 13.56 0.76
N THR A 323 -13.44 13.34 0.20
CA THR A 323 -12.56 14.44 -0.21
C THR A 323 -13.04 15.17 -1.45
N GLN A 324 -13.70 14.46 -2.37
CA GLN A 324 -14.20 15.03 -3.63
C GLN A 324 -15.66 15.49 -3.54
N TRP A 325 -16.38 15.18 -2.44
CA TRP A 325 -17.81 15.49 -2.29
C TRP A 325 -18.15 16.95 -2.55
N LYS A 326 -17.35 17.89 -2.03
CA LYS A 326 -17.62 19.33 -2.21
C LYS A 326 -17.63 19.74 -3.68
N TYR A 327 -16.83 19.08 -4.52
CA TYR A 327 -16.74 19.36 -5.95
C TYR A 327 -17.87 18.68 -6.72
N TYR A 328 -18.18 17.41 -6.39
CA TYR A 328 -19.33 16.71 -6.93
C TYR A 328 -20.63 17.47 -6.64
N LYS A 329 -20.84 17.88 -5.38
CA LYS A 329 -22.05 18.60 -4.97
C LYS A 329 -22.20 19.90 -5.75
N LYS A 330 -21.11 20.67 -5.90
CA LYS A 330 -21.10 21.89 -6.70
C LYS A 330 -21.53 21.61 -8.15
N ASP A 331 -20.84 20.72 -8.84
CA ASP A 331 -21.03 20.53 -10.28
C ASP A 331 -22.31 19.77 -10.64
N VAL A 332 -22.71 18.79 -9.83
CA VAL A 332 -23.82 17.87 -10.14
C VAL A 332 -25.14 18.32 -9.52
N ILE A 333 -25.11 18.87 -8.30
CA ILE A 333 -26.32 19.19 -7.54
C ILE A 333 -26.64 20.68 -7.62
N ASP A 334 -25.66 21.54 -7.32
CA ASP A 334 -25.87 22.97 -7.13
C ASP A 334 -25.90 23.72 -8.48
N GLU A 335 -24.85 23.57 -9.29
CA GLU A 335 -24.67 24.29 -10.57
C GLU A 335 -25.15 23.47 -11.78
N LYS A 336 -25.24 22.14 -11.66
CA LYS A 336 -25.70 21.22 -12.70
C LYS A 336 -24.92 21.34 -14.02
N THR A 337 -23.61 21.63 -13.91
CA THR A 337 -22.65 21.65 -15.03
C THR A 337 -22.17 20.24 -15.40
N MET A 338 -22.50 19.23 -14.59
CA MET A 338 -22.25 17.81 -14.85
C MET A 338 -23.48 16.98 -14.47
N THR A 339 -23.80 15.94 -15.24
CA THR A 339 -24.87 15.00 -14.87
C THR A 339 -24.37 13.96 -13.86
N ARG A 340 -25.28 13.31 -13.12
CA ARG A 340 -24.90 12.21 -12.22
C ARG A 340 -24.28 11.05 -13.01
N GLU A 341 -24.82 10.76 -14.19
CA GLU A 341 -24.34 9.73 -15.11
C GLU A 341 -22.91 10.03 -15.56
N ASP A 342 -22.60 11.27 -15.93
CA ASP A 342 -21.23 11.70 -16.25
C ASP A 342 -20.28 11.49 -15.06
N ALA A 343 -20.73 11.82 -13.84
CA ALA A 343 -19.93 11.62 -12.64
C ALA A 343 -19.65 10.12 -12.37
N VAL A 344 -20.63 9.24 -12.57
CA VAL A 344 -20.43 7.78 -12.49
C VAL A 344 -19.39 7.30 -13.50
N GLU A 345 -19.43 7.83 -14.73
CA GLU A 345 -18.40 7.49 -15.72
C GLU A 345 -17.00 7.98 -15.32
N TYR A 346 -16.88 9.16 -14.72
CA TYR A 346 -15.61 9.65 -14.18
C TYR A 346 -15.09 8.77 -13.04
N CYS A 347 -15.95 8.35 -12.10
CA CYS A 347 -15.61 7.39 -11.05
C CYS A 347 -15.13 6.05 -11.64
N ALA A 348 -15.83 5.56 -12.67
CA ALA A 348 -15.51 4.32 -13.37
C ALA A 348 -14.17 4.43 -14.11
N GLU A 349 -13.93 5.54 -14.80
CA GLU A 349 -12.69 5.77 -15.53
C GLU A 349 -11.51 5.88 -14.57
N LEU A 350 -11.63 6.61 -13.46
CA LEU A 350 -10.57 6.70 -12.45
C LEU A 350 -10.21 5.31 -11.94
N ARG A 351 -11.23 4.50 -11.63
CA ARG A 351 -11.05 3.12 -11.18
C ARG A 351 -10.28 2.28 -12.22
N MET A 352 -10.61 2.41 -13.50
CA MET A 352 -9.89 1.71 -14.59
C MET A 352 -8.45 2.18 -14.75
N ARG A 353 -8.17 3.49 -14.64
CA ARG A 353 -6.81 4.04 -14.69
C ARG A 353 -5.96 3.60 -13.49
N CYS A 354 -6.56 3.51 -12.31
CA CYS A 354 -5.90 2.95 -11.14
C CYS A 354 -5.61 1.46 -11.30
N TYR A 355 -6.54 0.69 -11.89
CA TYR A 355 -6.36 -0.74 -12.17
C TYR A 355 -5.19 -1.04 -13.13
N GLU A 356 -4.93 -0.16 -14.08
CA GLU A 356 -3.81 -0.30 -15.03
C GLU A 356 -2.44 -0.01 -14.41
N THR A 357 -2.41 0.74 -13.31
CA THR A 357 -1.18 1.12 -12.62
C THR A 357 -0.60 -0.08 -11.88
N ASN A 358 0.69 -0.38 -12.08
CA ASN A 358 1.39 -1.41 -11.31
C ASN A 358 2.91 -1.18 -11.33
N SER A 359 3.64 -1.89 -10.47
CA SER A 359 5.10 -1.97 -10.46
C SER A 359 5.54 -3.44 -10.42
N ILE A 360 6.68 -3.75 -11.04
CA ILE A 360 7.16 -5.12 -11.11
C ILE A 360 7.50 -5.61 -9.70
N ALA A 361 6.72 -6.57 -9.20
CA ALA A 361 7.08 -7.34 -8.01
C ALA A 361 8.05 -8.46 -8.39
N PHE A 362 8.94 -8.84 -7.47
CA PHE A 362 9.77 -10.05 -7.59
C PHE A 362 8.88 -11.31 -7.65
N ARG A 363 9.40 -12.41 -8.17
CA ARG A 363 8.65 -13.64 -8.47
C ARG A 363 7.86 -14.16 -7.28
N LEU A 364 8.46 -14.25 -6.09
CA LEU A 364 7.75 -14.66 -4.87
C LEU A 364 6.60 -13.71 -4.52
N GLY A 365 6.73 -12.41 -4.76
CA GLY A 365 5.65 -11.44 -4.61
C GLY A 365 4.48 -11.70 -5.58
N ARG A 366 4.78 -12.09 -6.82
CA ARG A 366 3.75 -12.40 -7.84
C ARG A 366 3.07 -13.75 -7.61
N GLU A 367 3.80 -14.73 -7.08
CA GLU A 367 3.23 -16.03 -6.67
C GLU A 367 2.33 -15.89 -5.44
N SER A 368 2.68 -15.01 -4.51
CA SER A 368 1.89 -14.76 -3.30
C SER A 368 0.68 -13.85 -3.52
N ALA A 369 0.75 -12.91 -4.48
CA ALA A 369 -0.36 -12.04 -4.87
C ALA A 369 -0.80 -12.33 -6.31
N GLN A 370 -1.52 -13.44 -6.50
CA GLN A 370 -2.04 -13.83 -7.81
C GLN A 370 -3.19 -12.91 -8.26
N GLY A 371 -3.26 -12.62 -9.57
CA GLY A 371 -4.32 -11.81 -10.17
C GLY A 371 -4.11 -10.29 -10.13
N GLY A 372 -3.15 -9.79 -9.34
CA GLY A 372 -2.85 -8.36 -9.24
C GLY A 372 -2.31 -7.98 -7.87
N ILE A 373 -1.89 -6.72 -7.72
CA ILE A 373 -1.47 -6.18 -6.41
C ILE A 373 -2.63 -5.37 -5.84
N VAL A 374 -2.91 -5.57 -4.54
CA VAL A 374 -4.14 -5.12 -3.90
C VAL A 374 -4.15 -3.60 -3.66
N TYR A 375 -5.13 -2.90 -4.20
CA TYR A 375 -5.44 -1.51 -3.87
C TYR A 375 -6.78 -1.45 -3.11
N VAL A 376 -6.90 -0.63 -2.06
CA VAL A 376 -8.17 -0.48 -1.34
C VAL A 376 -8.53 0.98 -1.19
N TRP A 377 -9.66 1.37 -1.78
CA TRP A 377 -10.30 2.65 -1.54
C TRP A 377 -11.23 2.54 -0.36
N THR A 378 -11.30 3.59 0.45
CA THR A 378 -12.23 3.68 1.56
C THR A 378 -13.47 4.44 1.14
N LEU A 379 -14.65 3.97 1.52
CA LEU A 379 -15.93 4.67 1.33
C LEU A 379 -16.75 4.66 2.62
N GLY A 380 -17.72 5.56 2.73
CA GLY A 380 -18.65 5.67 3.85
C GLY A 380 -17.98 6.12 5.14
N GLY A 381 -18.51 5.72 6.29
CA GLY A 381 -18.02 6.08 7.62
C GLY A 381 -18.64 7.37 8.16
N VAL A 382 -17.96 8.00 9.11
CA VAL A 382 -18.43 9.25 9.71
C VAL A 382 -17.62 10.49 9.31
N ASP A 383 -18.20 11.66 9.47
CA ASP A 383 -17.52 12.96 9.39
C ASP A 383 -16.75 13.28 10.68
N GLU A 384 -16.16 14.46 10.78
CA GLU A 384 -15.43 14.89 11.99
C GLU A 384 -16.31 14.97 13.24
N ASP A 385 -17.61 15.19 13.09
CA ASP A 385 -18.58 15.35 14.17
C ASP A 385 -19.20 14.01 14.58
N GLY A 386 -19.04 12.97 13.77
CA GLY A 386 -19.56 11.62 14.01
C GLY A 386 -20.92 11.36 13.35
N ASN A 387 -21.34 12.21 12.42
CA ASN A 387 -22.53 11.99 11.59
C ASN A 387 -22.18 11.09 10.41
N ASP A 388 -23.21 10.49 9.79
CA ASP A 388 -23.03 9.71 8.57
C ASP A 388 -22.40 10.57 7.47
N ALA A 389 -21.30 10.10 6.89
CA ALA A 389 -20.62 10.78 5.79
C ALA A 389 -20.98 10.19 4.41
N CYS A 390 -21.80 9.13 4.36
CA CYS A 390 -22.32 8.60 3.11
C CYS A 390 -23.12 9.66 2.34
N ASN A 391 -22.87 9.75 1.05
CA ASN A 391 -23.47 10.74 0.16
C ASN A 391 -23.61 10.18 -1.27
N ASP A 392 -24.17 10.96 -2.19
CA ASP A 392 -24.42 10.48 -3.57
C ASP A 392 -23.16 10.09 -4.33
N LEU A 393 -22.01 10.67 -4.00
CA LEU A 393 -20.74 10.27 -4.59
C LEU A 393 -20.28 8.90 -4.05
N THR A 394 -20.60 8.56 -2.80
CA THR A 394 -20.42 7.19 -2.26
C THR A 394 -21.13 6.17 -3.16
N ASP A 395 -22.39 6.46 -3.53
CA ASP A 395 -23.19 5.58 -4.38
C ASP A 395 -22.67 5.55 -5.82
N CYS A 396 -22.20 6.67 -6.36
CA CYS A 396 -21.57 6.72 -7.69
C CYS A 396 -20.34 5.81 -7.77
N TYR A 397 -19.51 5.78 -6.73
CA TYR A 397 -18.37 4.86 -6.67
C TYR A 397 -18.78 3.39 -6.57
N LEU A 398 -19.80 3.06 -5.78
CA LEU A 398 -20.34 1.70 -5.68
C LEU A 398 -20.96 1.24 -7.01
N GLU A 399 -21.69 2.12 -7.68
CA GLU A 399 -22.24 1.89 -9.02
C GLU A 399 -21.14 1.67 -10.05
N SER A 400 -20.11 2.54 -10.04
CA SER A 400 -18.95 2.41 -10.93
C SER A 400 -18.21 1.08 -10.76
N ALA A 401 -18.13 0.56 -9.53
CA ALA A 401 -17.53 -0.74 -9.23
C ALA A 401 -18.29 -1.90 -9.92
N ARG A 402 -19.63 -1.88 -9.87
CA ARG A 402 -20.47 -2.88 -10.54
C ARG A 402 -20.40 -2.79 -12.06
N LEU A 403 -20.25 -1.58 -12.61
CA LEU A 403 -20.12 -1.36 -14.06
C LEU A 403 -18.75 -1.82 -14.57
N THR A 404 -17.67 -1.40 -13.91
CA THR A 404 -16.29 -1.69 -14.36
C THR A 404 -15.86 -3.12 -14.11
N ARG A 405 -16.21 -3.71 -12.96
CA ARG A 405 -15.85 -5.08 -12.59
C ARG A 405 -14.33 -5.36 -12.72
N THR A 406 -13.51 -4.41 -12.27
CA THR A 406 -12.06 -4.62 -12.08
C THR A 406 -11.82 -5.18 -10.69
N CYS A 407 -10.83 -6.05 -10.48
CA CYS A 407 -10.53 -6.53 -9.12
C CYS A 407 -9.97 -5.42 -8.23
N ASP A 408 -9.23 -4.49 -8.82
CA ASP A 408 -8.65 -3.34 -8.12
C ASP A 408 -9.09 -1.99 -8.72
N PRO A 409 -9.06 -0.90 -7.93
CA PRO A 409 -8.97 -0.92 -6.48
C PRO A 409 -10.17 -1.60 -5.82
N SER A 410 -9.96 -2.52 -4.89
CA SER A 410 -11.01 -3.01 -4.00
C SER A 410 -11.60 -1.85 -3.18
N ILE A 411 -12.73 -2.08 -2.52
CA ILE A 411 -13.41 -1.08 -1.69
C ILE A 411 -13.48 -1.61 -0.25
N GLY A 412 -13.09 -0.79 0.72
CA GLY A 412 -13.37 -0.97 2.14
C GLY A 412 -14.44 0.03 2.57
N PHE A 413 -15.57 -0.48 3.06
CA PHE A 413 -16.68 0.34 3.55
C PHE A 413 -16.64 0.48 5.07
N ARG A 414 -16.61 1.72 5.53
CA ARG A 414 -16.65 2.08 6.95
C ARG A 414 -18.10 2.03 7.44
N TYR A 415 -18.49 0.89 8.01
CA TYR A 415 -19.83 0.66 8.50
C TYR A 415 -20.05 1.26 9.90
N HIS A 416 -21.18 1.94 10.05
CA HIS A 416 -21.74 2.35 11.33
C HIS A 416 -23.27 2.20 11.30
N PRO A 417 -23.96 2.12 12.45
CA PRO A 417 -25.41 1.83 12.48
C PRO A 417 -26.31 2.91 11.88
N LYS A 418 -25.79 4.11 11.58
CA LYS A 418 -26.57 5.24 11.05
C LYS A 418 -26.39 5.44 9.55
N VAL A 419 -25.74 4.50 8.84
CA VAL A 419 -25.55 4.57 7.38
C VAL A 419 -26.90 4.72 6.69
N ARG A 420 -27.01 5.67 5.75
CA ARG A 420 -28.24 5.86 4.96
C ARG A 420 -28.65 4.57 4.23
N PRO A 421 -29.93 4.15 4.29
CA PRO A 421 -30.38 2.86 3.73
C PRO A 421 -30.07 2.68 2.23
N GLU A 422 -30.10 3.77 1.46
CA GLU A 422 -29.83 3.77 0.03
C GLU A 422 -28.39 3.32 -0.24
N THR A 423 -27.40 3.90 0.45
CA THR A 423 -26.00 3.47 0.32
C THR A 423 -25.79 2.05 0.80
N LEU A 424 -26.45 1.63 1.89
CA LEU A 424 -26.32 0.25 2.37
C LEU A 424 -26.85 -0.75 1.34
N LYS A 425 -27.91 -0.39 0.60
CA LYS A 425 -28.39 -1.18 -0.54
C LYS A 425 -27.34 -1.23 -1.65
N GLU A 426 -26.72 -0.11 -2.00
CA GLU A 426 -25.66 -0.07 -3.02
C GLU A 426 -24.44 -0.92 -2.66
N VAL A 427 -24.04 -0.92 -1.38
CA VAL A 427 -23.02 -1.81 -0.83
C VAL A 427 -23.44 -3.27 -0.99
N PHE A 428 -24.68 -3.60 -0.62
CA PHE A 428 -25.21 -4.95 -0.76
C PHE A 428 -25.24 -5.41 -2.22
N GLU A 429 -25.65 -4.56 -3.17
CA GLU A 429 -25.68 -4.94 -4.59
C GLU A 429 -24.28 -5.27 -5.14
N CYS A 430 -23.23 -4.59 -4.68
CA CYS A 430 -21.85 -4.95 -5.03
C CYS A 430 -21.47 -6.35 -4.51
N ILE A 431 -21.79 -6.65 -3.25
CA ILE A 431 -21.51 -7.94 -2.61
C ILE A 431 -22.32 -9.07 -3.25
N LYS A 432 -23.62 -8.83 -3.49
CA LYS A 432 -24.55 -9.73 -4.14
C LYS A 432 -24.10 -10.10 -5.55
N HIS A 433 -23.45 -9.17 -6.25
CA HIS A 433 -22.80 -9.40 -7.54
C HIS A 433 -21.42 -10.06 -7.40
N GLY A 434 -21.07 -10.69 -6.28
CA GLY A 434 -19.85 -11.49 -6.14
C GLY A 434 -18.56 -10.73 -6.46
N LEU A 435 -18.51 -9.41 -6.30
CA LEU A 435 -17.30 -8.63 -6.53
C LEU A 435 -16.23 -8.92 -5.47
N GLY A 436 -16.64 -9.44 -4.30
CA GLY A 436 -15.77 -9.61 -3.12
C GLY A 436 -15.57 -8.32 -2.31
N TYR A 437 -16.09 -7.19 -2.79
CA TYR A 437 -16.05 -5.89 -2.13
C TYR A 437 -17.37 -5.12 -2.34
N PRO A 438 -17.71 -4.13 -1.49
CA PRO A 438 -16.92 -3.62 -0.38
C PRO A 438 -16.68 -4.62 0.77
N SER A 439 -15.46 -4.65 1.32
CA SER A 439 -15.20 -5.29 2.60
C SER A 439 -15.74 -4.38 3.73
N MET A 440 -16.38 -4.97 4.73
CA MET A 440 -17.04 -4.20 5.79
C MET A 440 -16.11 -4.02 6.99
N ARG A 441 -15.92 -2.78 7.45
CA ARG A 441 -15.19 -2.48 8.68
C ARG A 441 -16.09 -1.79 9.70
N ASN A 442 -16.02 -2.24 10.94
CA ASN A 442 -16.70 -1.56 12.03
C ASN A 442 -15.98 -0.24 12.35
N ASP A 443 -16.60 0.88 11.95
CA ASP A 443 -15.99 2.20 12.03
C ASP A 443 -15.66 2.60 13.47
N ALA A 444 -16.56 2.33 14.41
CA ALA A 444 -16.37 2.63 15.83
C ALA A 444 -15.18 1.87 16.42
N ALA A 445 -15.05 0.56 16.11
CA ALA A 445 -13.94 -0.25 16.60
C ALA A 445 -12.59 0.21 16.03
N CYS A 446 -12.54 0.63 14.76
CA CYS A 446 -11.32 1.17 14.15
C CYS A 446 -10.93 2.52 14.78
N ILE A 447 -11.90 3.42 15.00
CA ILE A 447 -11.68 4.70 15.69
C ILE A 447 -11.16 4.46 17.10
N GLU A 448 -11.81 3.60 17.88
CA GLU A 448 -11.37 3.27 19.24
C GLU A 448 -9.97 2.66 19.25
N GLY A 449 -9.66 1.76 18.30
CA GLY A 449 -8.34 1.19 18.14
C GLY A 449 -7.26 2.25 17.89
N LEU A 450 -7.53 3.22 17.02
CA LEU A 450 -6.61 4.34 16.75
C LEU A 450 -6.35 5.19 18.00
N GLN A 451 -7.39 5.50 18.77
CA GLN A 451 -7.27 6.25 20.03
C GLN A 451 -6.53 5.44 21.09
N HIS A 452 -6.85 4.15 21.22
CA HIS A 452 -6.26 3.28 22.22
C HIS A 452 -4.77 3.08 22.01
N TRP A 453 -4.36 2.66 20.80
CA TRP A 453 -2.99 2.27 20.49
C TRP A 453 -2.08 3.46 20.22
N PHE A 454 -2.57 4.47 19.49
CA PHE A 454 -1.72 5.55 18.96
C PHE A 454 -2.07 6.93 19.51
N LYS A 455 -3.04 7.00 20.43
CA LYS A 455 -3.42 8.23 21.13
C LYS A 455 -3.86 9.36 20.19
N PHE A 456 -4.39 9.02 19.03
CA PHE A 456 -5.07 9.98 18.18
C PHE A 456 -6.21 10.64 18.94
N ASP A 457 -6.40 11.94 18.75
CA ASP A 457 -7.64 12.56 19.16
C ASP A 457 -8.81 12.01 18.33
N LEU A 458 -10.04 12.23 18.81
CA LEU A 458 -11.22 11.66 18.17
C LEU A 458 -11.44 12.21 16.75
N LYS A 459 -11.09 13.47 16.48
CA LYS A 459 -11.30 14.10 15.18
C LYS A 459 -10.35 13.51 14.15
N ASP A 460 -9.07 13.40 14.49
CA ASP A 460 -8.05 12.75 13.66
C ASP A 460 -8.37 11.27 13.44
N ALA A 461 -8.80 10.57 14.51
CA ALA A 461 -9.18 9.16 14.41
C ALA A 461 -10.36 8.94 13.44
N ARG A 462 -11.34 9.87 13.35
CA ARG A 462 -12.48 9.79 12.42
C ARG A 462 -12.10 9.97 10.94
N LYS A 463 -10.94 10.57 10.65
CA LYS A 463 -10.43 10.80 9.28
C LYS A 463 -9.68 9.61 8.69
N TRP A 464 -9.83 8.41 9.24
CA TRP A 464 -9.08 7.26 8.79
C TRP A 464 -9.53 6.71 7.43
N VAL A 465 -8.56 6.18 6.70
CA VAL A 465 -8.71 5.37 5.49
C VAL A 465 -8.01 4.03 5.65
N HIS A 466 -8.39 3.06 4.85
CA HIS A 466 -7.61 1.84 4.66
C HIS A 466 -6.23 2.18 4.09
N GLN A 467 -5.16 1.83 4.82
CA GLN A 467 -3.81 1.97 4.29
C GLN A 467 -3.48 0.91 3.22
N ALA A 468 -4.13 -0.25 3.30
CA ALA A 468 -4.07 -1.36 2.36
C ALA A 468 -5.31 -2.23 2.64
N CYS A 469 -5.18 -3.53 2.90
CA CYS A 469 -6.32 -4.42 3.13
C CYS A 469 -7.20 -3.99 4.32
N MET A 470 -6.66 -3.97 5.55
CA MET A 470 -7.50 -4.01 6.76
C MET A 470 -7.30 -2.83 7.71
N ALA A 471 -6.23 -2.08 7.52
CA ALA A 471 -5.68 -1.32 8.61
C ALA A 471 -5.99 0.18 8.51
N PRO A 472 -6.49 0.79 9.59
CA PRO A 472 -6.91 2.17 9.58
C PRO A 472 -5.71 3.12 9.70
N ALA A 473 -5.71 4.15 8.86
CA ALA A 473 -4.67 5.18 8.80
C ALA A 473 -5.34 6.57 8.67
N PRO A 474 -5.25 7.43 9.70
CA PRO A 474 -5.66 8.83 9.58
C PRO A 474 -4.94 9.56 8.44
N VAL A 475 -5.61 10.47 7.73
CA VAL A 475 -5.02 11.28 6.64
C VAL A 475 -4.58 12.68 7.10
N THR A 476 -4.26 12.83 8.39
CA THR A 476 -3.98 14.13 9.03
C THR A 476 -2.49 14.46 9.04
N LYS A 477 -2.14 15.72 9.38
CA LYS A 477 -0.77 16.22 9.44
C LYS A 477 0.19 15.28 10.15
N MET A 478 -0.19 14.86 11.37
CA MET A 478 0.64 14.01 12.23
C MET A 478 0.33 12.52 12.08
N GLY A 479 -0.82 12.15 11.51
CA GLY A 479 -1.26 10.76 11.41
C GLY A 479 -0.97 10.06 10.08
N ALA A 480 -0.90 10.81 8.98
CA ALA A 480 -0.81 10.25 7.63
C ALA A 480 0.49 9.45 7.41
N PRO A 481 0.39 8.13 7.13
CA PRO A 481 1.57 7.32 6.88
C PRO A 481 2.29 7.68 5.57
N HIS A 482 3.55 8.11 5.68
CA HIS A 482 4.42 8.44 4.55
C HIS A 482 5.19 7.23 4.00
N ARG A 483 4.95 6.05 4.59
CA ARG A 483 5.50 4.76 4.23
C ARG A 483 4.50 3.69 4.62
N ARG A 484 4.76 2.46 4.21
CA ARG A 484 4.11 1.28 4.71
C ARG A 484 4.41 1.12 6.20
N TYR A 485 3.37 1.34 7.01
CA TYR A 485 3.40 1.15 8.46
C TYR A 485 3.18 -0.30 8.92
N PRO A 486 2.62 -1.24 8.11
CA PRO A 486 2.84 -2.65 8.33
C PRO A 486 4.27 -3.01 7.95
N GLY A 487 5.19 -2.78 8.87
CA GLY A 487 6.63 -2.96 8.66
C GLY A 487 7.06 -4.42 8.72
N PRO A 488 6.67 -5.20 9.75
CA PRO A 488 6.91 -6.64 9.77
C PRO A 488 5.61 -7.42 9.47
N ILE A 489 5.58 -8.04 8.30
CA ILE A 489 4.66 -9.15 8.04
C ILE A 489 5.31 -10.40 8.62
N THR A 490 4.57 -11.12 9.46
CA THR A 490 5.09 -12.31 10.11
C THR A 490 4.12 -13.48 9.95
N SER A 491 4.66 -14.69 9.84
CA SER A 491 3.90 -15.92 10.08
C SER A 491 4.02 -16.35 11.54
N ALA A 492 4.19 -15.39 12.46
CA ALA A 492 4.60 -15.67 13.84
C ALA A 492 3.54 -16.48 14.59
N GLY A 493 2.26 -16.41 14.22
CA GLY A 493 1.20 -17.24 14.81
C GLY A 493 1.57 -18.73 14.80
N ILE A 494 1.71 -19.31 13.62
CA ILE A 494 2.08 -20.72 13.44
C ILE A 494 3.57 -20.99 13.70
N LYS A 495 4.47 -20.11 13.25
CA LYS A 495 5.91 -20.39 13.26
C LYS A 495 6.48 -20.39 14.68
N SER A 496 5.95 -19.56 15.57
CA SER A 496 6.36 -19.59 16.99
C SER A 496 6.00 -20.91 17.67
N VAL A 497 4.89 -21.55 17.29
CA VAL A 497 4.51 -22.87 17.82
C VAL A 497 5.48 -23.94 17.32
N GLU A 498 5.79 -23.96 16.03
CA GLU A 498 6.78 -24.88 15.47
C GLU A 498 8.16 -24.68 16.12
N MET A 499 8.61 -23.43 16.28
CA MET A 499 9.86 -23.14 16.98
C MET A 499 9.83 -23.63 18.44
N THR A 500 8.67 -23.64 19.10
CA THR A 500 8.53 -24.18 20.47
C THR A 500 8.68 -25.70 20.47
N LEU A 501 7.99 -26.38 19.55
CA LEU A 501 8.03 -27.83 19.36
C LEU A 501 9.43 -28.35 18.97
N PHE A 502 10.28 -27.51 18.39
CA PHE A 502 11.63 -27.89 17.98
C PHE A 502 12.72 -27.07 18.69
N ASN A 503 12.42 -26.49 19.86
CA ASN A 503 13.37 -25.76 20.72
C ASN A 503 14.22 -24.74 19.94
N GLY A 504 13.58 -23.93 19.12
CA GLY A 504 14.13 -22.87 18.28
C GLY A 504 14.72 -23.30 16.93
N LEU A 505 14.74 -24.60 16.62
CA LEU A 505 15.17 -25.11 15.32
C LEU A 505 13.99 -25.11 14.36
N ASP A 506 14.17 -24.58 13.15
CA ASP A 506 13.22 -24.77 12.06
C ASP A 506 13.51 -26.12 11.36
N PRO A 507 12.58 -27.09 11.33
CA PRO A 507 12.82 -28.39 10.73
C PRO A 507 12.98 -28.33 9.20
N ILE A 508 12.44 -27.29 8.54
CA ILE A 508 12.50 -27.13 7.08
C ILE A 508 13.88 -26.60 6.64
N SER A 509 14.28 -25.42 7.12
CA SER A 509 15.62 -24.88 6.79
C SER A 509 16.76 -25.58 7.51
N LYS A 510 16.48 -26.33 8.57
CA LYS A 510 17.47 -26.90 9.50
C LYS A 510 18.32 -25.84 10.19
N MET A 511 17.83 -24.61 10.27
CA MET A 511 18.51 -23.50 10.93
C MET A 511 17.83 -23.12 12.24
N ARG A 512 18.63 -22.60 13.18
CA ARG A 512 18.10 -22.06 14.44
C ARG A 512 17.52 -20.67 14.20
N MET A 513 16.25 -20.62 13.84
CA MET A 513 15.52 -19.37 13.63
C MET A 513 15.02 -18.74 14.94
N GLY A 514 14.56 -19.57 15.89
CA GLY A 514 14.09 -19.14 17.21
C GLY A 514 15.19 -19.13 18.28
N ILE A 515 14.78 -18.95 19.53
CA ILE A 515 15.64 -19.07 20.72
C ILE A 515 15.49 -20.44 21.37
N LYS A 516 16.31 -20.79 22.36
CA LYS A 516 16.17 -22.05 23.11
C LYS A 516 15.19 -21.85 24.26
N THR A 517 13.93 -22.22 24.07
CA THR A 517 12.89 -22.12 25.11
C THR A 517 12.74 -23.37 25.96
N GLY A 518 13.49 -24.43 25.66
CA GLY A 518 13.46 -25.69 26.39
C GLY A 518 13.09 -26.87 25.49
N ASP A 519 13.42 -28.07 25.95
CA ASP A 519 13.00 -29.30 25.28
C ASP A 519 11.51 -29.54 25.56
N PRO A 520 10.63 -29.55 24.55
CA PRO A 520 9.19 -29.64 24.77
C PRO A 520 8.74 -30.95 25.42
N ILE A 521 9.51 -32.02 25.31
CA ILE A 521 9.22 -33.31 25.99
C ILE A 521 9.32 -33.14 27.52
N LYS A 522 10.05 -32.12 27.99
CA LYS A 522 10.24 -31.85 29.42
C LYS A 522 9.14 -31.00 30.03
N PHE A 523 8.34 -30.29 29.24
CA PHE A 523 7.24 -29.47 29.75
C PHE A 523 6.14 -30.34 30.36
N LYS A 524 5.88 -30.17 31.65
CA LYS A 524 4.94 -30.98 32.43
C LYS A 524 3.51 -30.49 32.34
N THR A 525 3.34 -29.22 32.03
CA THR A 525 2.03 -28.56 31.94
C THR A 525 1.88 -27.83 30.62
N PHE A 526 0.64 -27.60 30.22
CA PHE A 526 0.36 -26.73 29.08
C PHE A 526 0.85 -25.30 29.31
N ASP A 527 0.82 -24.81 30.55
CA ASP A 527 1.30 -23.47 30.88
C ASP A 527 2.81 -23.29 30.64
N GLU A 528 3.61 -24.33 30.92
CA GLU A 528 5.04 -24.33 30.58
C GLU A 528 5.27 -24.28 29.06
N PHE A 529 4.50 -25.06 28.30
CA PHE A 529 4.55 -25.02 26.83
C PHE A 529 4.08 -23.66 26.28
N TYR A 530 2.99 -23.12 26.83
CA TYR A 530 2.43 -21.82 26.46
C TYR A 530 3.41 -20.68 26.74
N ALA A 531 4.10 -20.71 27.89
CA ALA A 531 5.13 -19.72 28.22
C ALA A 531 6.32 -19.78 27.24
N ALA A 532 6.76 -20.99 26.87
CA ALA A 532 7.79 -21.19 25.86
C ALA A 532 7.35 -20.67 24.47
N TRP A 533 6.10 -20.89 24.09
CA TRP A 533 5.50 -20.34 22.87
C TRP A 533 5.47 -18.82 22.85
N LEU A 534 4.95 -18.22 23.93
CA LEU A 534 4.83 -16.77 24.03
C LEU A 534 6.22 -16.10 23.94
N GLU A 535 7.24 -16.73 24.49
CA GLU A 535 8.62 -16.24 24.41
C GLU A 535 9.20 -16.37 22.99
N GLN A 536 8.94 -17.46 22.25
CA GLN A 536 9.31 -17.52 20.82
C GLN A 536 8.62 -16.43 20.01
N HIS A 537 7.32 -16.21 20.26
CA HIS A 537 6.52 -15.21 19.57
C HIS A 537 7.06 -13.80 19.84
N LYS A 538 7.35 -13.48 21.10
CA LYS A 538 7.99 -12.23 21.53
C LYS A 538 9.28 -11.94 20.77
N GLN A 539 10.15 -12.93 20.64
CA GLN A 539 11.43 -12.76 19.93
C GLN A 539 11.24 -12.50 18.43
N ILE A 540 10.22 -13.10 17.79
CA ILE A 540 9.91 -12.83 16.38
C ILE A 540 9.45 -11.36 16.21
N MET A 541 8.58 -10.88 17.09
CA MET A 541 8.14 -9.47 17.08
C MET A 541 9.31 -8.51 17.27
N TYR A 542 10.18 -8.78 18.25
CA TYR A 542 11.37 -7.96 18.52
C TYR A 542 12.31 -7.87 17.33
N MET A 543 12.54 -9.00 16.65
CA MET A 543 13.36 -9.03 15.45
C MET A 543 12.73 -8.21 14.32
N GLY A 544 11.43 -8.33 14.09
CA GLY A 544 10.72 -7.56 13.06
C GLY A 544 10.83 -6.05 13.28
N VAL A 545 10.56 -5.58 14.50
CA VAL A 545 10.64 -4.15 14.86
C VAL A 545 12.08 -3.63 14.77
N ARG A 546 13.06 -4.40 15.26
CA ARG A 546 14.47 -4.01 15.16
C ARG A 546 14.88 -3.80 13.70
N MET A 547 14.50 -4.73 12.82
CA MET A 547 14.79 -4.61 11.39
C MET A 547 14.10 -3.40 10.76
N ASP A 548 12.81 -3.17 11.04
CA ASP A 548 12.09 -1.99 10.51
C ASP A 548 12.71 -0.68 11.00
N ASN A 549 13.06 -0.56 12.28
CA ASN A 549 13.71 0.63 12.84
C ASN A 549 15.07 0.91 12.20
N ILE A 550 15.87 -0.12 11.93
CA ILE A 550 17.15 0.01 11.20
C ILE A 550 16.90 0.53 9.78
N ILE A 551 15.92 -0.05 9.07
CA ILE A 551 15.61 0.34 7.69
C ILE A 551 15.03 1.77 7.64
N GLN A 552 14.20 2.14 8.62
CA GLN A 552 13.71 3.51 8.79
C GLN A 552 14.87 4.49 8.93
N TRP A 553 15.84 4.20 9.81
CA TRP A 553 17.01 5.04 9.96
C TRP A 553 17.83 5.18 8.67
N VAL A 554 18.03 4.08 7.93
CA VAL A 554 18.77 4.12 6.65
C VAL A 554 18.05 4.97 5.60
N VAL A 555 16.71 4.89 5.50
CA VAL A 555 15.96 5.77 4.59
C VAL A 555 16.11 7.23 5.01
N GLY A 556 15.86 7.54 6.27
CA GLY A 556 15.91 8.92 6.77
C GLY A 556 17.30 9.58 6.72
N SER A 557 18.38 8.79 6.65
CA SER A 557 19.76 9.31 6.70
C SER A 557 20.60 9.10 5.43
N GLN A 558 20.34 8.05 4.66
CA GLN A 558 21.21 7.64 3.53
C GLN A 558 20.45 7.37 2.23
N HIS A 559 19.12 7.25 2.27
CA HIS A 559 18.32 6.90 1.11
C HIS A 559 16.99 7.67 1.10
N GLN A 560 17.08 8.99 1.31
CA GLN A 560 15.93 9.88 1.46
C GLN A 560 15.03 9.90 0.23
N ARG A 561 13.76 10.26 0.46
CA ARG A 561 12.63 10.28 -0.46
C ARG A 561 12.06 11.70 -0.55
N PRO A 562 12.76 12.63 -1.23
CA PRO A 562 12.37 14.03 -1.30
C PRO A 562 10.97 14.26 -1.88
N LEU A 563 10.54 13.51 -2.90
CA LEU A 563 9.21 13.72 -3.49
C LEU A 563 8.10 13.33 -2.52
N ILE A 564 8.16 12.13 -1.95
CA ILE A 564 7.21 11.66 -0.94
C ILE A 564 7.19 12.65 0.22
N SER A 565 8.36 13.06 0.73
CA SER A 565 8.43 14.00 1.85
C SER A 565 7.83 15.37 1.52
N ALA A 566 7.92 15.85 0.28
CA ALA A 566 7.30 17.10 -0.15
C ALA A 566 5.76 17.05 -0.11
N LEU A 567 5.15 15.86 -0.07
CA LEU A 567 3.70 15.65 -0.02
C LEU A 567 3.13 15.55 1.41
N PHE A 568 3.94 15.85 2.43
CA PHE A 568 3.52 15.86 3.84
C PHE A 568 3.84 17.19 4.50
N GLU A 569 2.82 17.84 5.06
CA GLU A 569 2.92 19.15 5.70
C GLU A 569 4.03 19.19 6.76
N ARG A 570 4.07 18.18 7.63
CA ARG A 570 5.08 18.08 8.71
C ARG A 570 6.53 17.98 8.20
N CYS A 571 6.73 17.37 7.04
CA CYS A 571 8.05 17.20 6.43
C CYS A 571 8.53 18.51 5.81
N VAL A 572 7.62 19.22 5.12
CA VAL A 572 7.86 20.58 4.60
C VAL A 572 8.18 21.56 5.74
N GLU A 573 7.46 21.51 6.85
CA GLU A 573 7.72 22.40 7.97
C GLU A 573 9.07 22.17 8.66
N SER A 574 9.49 20.90 8.75
CA SER A 574 10.67 20.48 9.51
C SER A 574 11.95 20.36 8.68
N GLY A 575 11.85 20.29 7.36
CA GLY A 575 12.98 20.01 6.46
C GLY A 575 13.54 18.60 6.66
N LYS A 576 12.70 17.64 7.07
CA LYS A 576 13.11 16.26 7.31
C LYS A 576 12.43 15.31 6.33
N ASP A 577 13.16 14.25 5.97
CA ASP A 577 12.54 13.08 5.36
C ASP A 577 11.51 12.48 6.32
N GLY A 578 10.43 11.91 5.78
CA GLY A 578 9.39 11.29 6.60
C GLY A 578 9.93 10.23 7.56
N ASP A 579 10.87 9.38 7.14
CA ASP A 579 11.43 8.33 8.00
C ASP A 579 12.32 8.94 9.10
N ALA A 580 12.89 10.12 8.86
CA ALA A 580 13.72 10.87 9.82
C ALA A 580 12.90 11.71 10.81
N TYR A 581 11.63 12.01 10.51
CA TYR A 581 10.80 12.89 11.34
C TYR A 581 10.56 12.31 12.74
N ALA A 582 10.48 10.98 12.87
CA ALA A 582 10.41 10.16 14.09
C ALA A 582 9.38 10.56 15.17
N LYS A 583 8.68 11.69 15.07
CA LYS A 583 7.74 12.23 16.07
C LYS A 583 6.28 12.24 15.59
N GLU A 584 6.02 11.59 14.47
CA GLU A 584 4.67 11.43 13.93
C GLU A 584 3.82 10.47 14.78
N ASN A 585 2.50 10.66 14.77
CA ASN A 585 1.57 9.67 15.28
C ASN A 585 1.49 8.57 14.23
N ALA A 586 1.94 7.37 14.59
CA ALA A 586 2.03 6.29 13.63
C ALA A 586 0.91 5.28 13.86
N SER A 587 0.18 4.90 12.82
CA SER A 587 -0.72 3.73 12.84
C SER A 587 0.07 2.48 12.46
N LEU A 588 0.92 1.97 13.35
CA LEU A 588 1.78 0.81 13.07
C LEU A 588 1.07 -0.49 13.37
N TRP A 589 1.40 -1.57 12.67
CA TRP A 589 0.96 -2.90 13.09
C TRP A 589 1.85 -3.99 12.54
N PHE A 590 1.77 -5.16 13.16
CA PHE A 590 2.24 -6.42 12.58
C PHE A 590 1.11 -7.09 11.83
N THR A 591 1.27 -7.33 10.54
CA THR A 591 0.41 -8.30 9.84
C THR A 591 0.85 -9.69 10.29
N HIS A 592 -0.03 -10.40 10.98
CA HIS A 592 0.21 -11.75 11.49
C HIS A 592 -0.59 -12.76 10.67
N PHE A 593 0.07 -13.45 9.75
CA PHE A 593 -0.49 -14.58 9.01
C PHE A 593 -0.49 -15.87 9.83
N GLY A 594 -1.35 -16.81 9.43
CA GLY A 594 -1.55 -18.06 10.17
C GLY A 594 -2.19 -17.81 11.53
N PHE A 595 -3.02 -16.77 11.63
CA PHE A 595 -3.62 -16.37 12.89
C PHE A 595 -4.78 -17.28 13.29
N SER A 596 -5.61 -17.75 12.36
CA SER A 596 -6.68 -18.68 12.72
C SER A 596 -6.17 -20.09 13.03
N GLU A 597 -4.92 -20.41 12.75
CA GLU A 597 -4.36 -21.73 12.98
C GLU A 597 -3.67 -21.84 14.35
N PHE A 598 -3.08 -20.76 14.88
CA PHE A 598 -2.27 -20.89 16.10
C PHE A 598 -3.10 -21.37 17.29
N GLY A 599 -4.31 -20.84 17.50
CA GLY A 599 -5.11 -21.22 18.65
C GLY A 599 -5.72 -22.62 18.50
N ASP A 600 -6.03 -23.07 17.28
CA ASP A 600 -6.42 -24.45 16.97
C ASP A 600 -5.28 -25.43 17.24
N ILE A 601 -4.05 -25.05 16.90
CA ILE A 601 -2.85 -25.84 17.21
C ILE A 601 -2.66 -25.92 18.73
N LEU A 602 -2.73 -24.78 19.44
CA LEU A 602 -2.60 -24.73 20.89
C LEU A 602 -3.72 -25.53 21.60
N ALA A 603 -4.96 -25.43 21.14
CA ALA A 603 -6.11 -26.16 21.66
C ALA A 603 -5.95 -27.67 21.43
N GLY A 604 -5.51 -28.08 20.24
CA GLY A 604 -5.21 -29.49 19.92
C GLY A 604 -4.11 -30.07 20.82
N ILE A 605 -3.01 -29.35 21.02
CA ILE A 605 -1.92 -29.76 21.92
C ILE A 605 -2.42 -29.83 23.37
N LYS A 606 -3.09 -28.78 23.87
CA LYS A 606 -3.62 -28.77 25.23
C LYS A 606 -4.56 -29.96 25.47
N LYS A 607 -5.49 -30.18 24.55
CA LYS A 607 -6.50 -31.23 24.69
C LYS A 607 -5.89 -32.62 24.62
N LEU A 608 -5.19 -32.94 23.53
CA LEU A 608 -4.80 -34.32 23.25
C LEU A 608 -3.50 -34.76 23.95
N VAL A 609 -2.64 -33.81 24.35
CA VAL A 609 -1.37 -34.12 25.02
C VAL A 609 -1.45 -33.89 26.53
N TYR A 610 -2.04 -32.78 26.99
CA TYR A 610 -2.01 -32.40 28.41
C TYR A 610 -3.27 -32.81 29.18
N ASP A 611 -4.46 -32.53 28.64
CA ASP A 611 -5.73 -32.78 29.32
C ASP A 611 -6.15 -34.26 29.20
N ASP A 612 -6.39 -34.74 27.98
CA ASP A 612 -6.84 -36.11 27.68
C ASP A 612 -5.69 -37.13 27.72
N LYS A 613 -4.44 -36.65 27.59
CA LYS A 613 -3.21 -37.46 27.55
C LYS A 613 -3.27 -38.65 26.58
N LYS A 614 -3.96 -38.46 25.46
CA LYS A 614 -4.13 -39.45 24.40
C LYS A 614 -2.81 -39.72 23.67
N TYR A 615 -1.94 -38.71 23.58
CA TYR A 615 -0.59 -38.79 23.03
C TYR A 615 0.43 -38.13 23.95
N THR A 616 1.68 -38.57 23.88
CA THR A 616 2.80 -37.86 24.49
C THR A 616 3.34 -36.77 23.56
N MET A 617 4.04 -35.77 24.11
CA MET A 617 4.73 -34.76 23.29
C MET A 617 5.76 -35.40 22.34
N GLU A 618 6.46 -36.45 22.79
CA GLU A 618 7.41 -37.17 21.95
C GLU A 618 6.73 -37.83 20.74
N GLN A 619 5.58 -38.48 20.94
CA GLN A 619 4.78 -39.05 19.85
C GLN A 619 4.35 -37.96 18.87
N LEU A 620 3.87 -36.81 19.37
CA LEU A 620 3.49 -35.69 18.51
C LEU A 620 4.67 -35.22 17.64
N LEU A 621 5.87 -35.08 18.19
CA LEU A 621 7.04 -34.67 17.41
C LEU A 621 7.42 -35.69 16.34
N VAL A 622 7.27 -37.00 16.60
CA VAL A 622 7.48 -38.04 15.60
C VAL A 622 6.46 -37.91 14.47
N MET A 623 5.18 -37.76 14.80
CA MET A 623 4.09 -37.61 13.82
C MET A 623 4.28 -36.36 12.93
N LEU A 624 4.67 -35.23 13.53
CA LEU A 624 4.94 -34.00 12.78
C LEU A 624 6.14 -34.12 11.85
N LYS A 625 7.23 -34.75 12.28
CA LYS A 625 8.41 -35.00 11.41
C LYS A 625 8.10 -35.91 10.24
N ALA A 626 7.15 -36.85 10.41
CA ALA A 626 6.67 -37.73 9.36
C ALA A 626 5.62 -37.07 8.46
N ASN A 627 5.24 -35.80 8.71
CA ASN A 627 4.10 -35.15 8.06
C ASN A 627 2.82 -36.02 8.12
N TRP A 628 2.60 -36.69 9.25
CA TRP A 628 1.52 -37.64 9.50
C TRP A 628 1.50 -38.89 8.60
N ASP A 629 2.54 -39.14 7.79
CA ASP A 629 2.63 -40.36 6.99
C ASP A 629 2.69 -41.60 7.91
N GLY A 630 1.74 -42.51 7.72
CA GLY A 630 1.50 -43.65 8.62
C GLY A 630 0.72 -43.35 9.91
N TYR A 631 0.27 -42.10 10.14
CA TYR A 631 -0.42 -41.65 11.36
C TYR A 631 -1.74 -40.93 11.09
N GLU A 632 -2.49 -41.36 10.07
CA GLU A 632 -3.73 -40.69 9.64
C GLU A 632 -4.81 -40.70 10.73
N LYS A 633 -4.90 -41.78 11.52
CA LYS A 633 -5.87 -41.87 12.62
C LYS A 633 -5.61 -40.78 13.65
N GLU A 634 -4.35 -40.64 14.04
CA GLU A 634 -3.88 -39.62 14.98
C GLU A 634 -4.08 -38.23 14.39
N ARG A 635 -3.80 -38.04 13.09
CA ARG A 635 -4.06 -36.75 12.41
C ARG A 635 -5.52 -36.35 12.51
N ILE A 636 -6.43 -37.29 12.25
CA ILE A 636 -7.87 -37.06 12.35
C ILE A 636 -8.30 -36.73 13.78
N ASP A 637 -7.64 -37.28 14.79
CA ASP A 637 -7.89 -36.92 16.18
C ASP A 637 -7.55 -35.44 16.45
N PHE A 638 -6.43 -34.92 15.93
CA PHE A 638 -6.07 -33.49 16.01
C PHE A 638 -6.96 -32.59 15.14
N VAL A 639 -7.45 -33.09 14.00
CA VAL A 639 -8.45 -32.38 13.17
C VAL A 639 -9.78 -32.25 13.90
N LYS A 640 -10.18 -33.27 14.68
CA LYS A 640 -11.44 -33.29 15.45
C LYS A 640 -11.37 -32.63 16.83
N ALA A 641 -10.19 -32.21 17.29
CA ALA A 641 -10.07 -31.40 18.49
C ALA A 641 -10.87 -30.08 18.33
N PRO A 642 -11.30 -29.42 19.43
CA PRO A 642 -12.01 -28.14 19.38
C PRO A 642 -11.38 -27.15 18.40
N LYS A 643 -12.22 -26.48 17.60
CA LYS A 643 -11.81 -25.55 16.53
C LYS A 643 -12.48 -24.20 16.68
N TRP A 644 -11.73 -23.15 16.41
CA TRP A 644 -12.22 -21.79 16.34
C TRP A 644 -13.34 -21.63 15.31
N GLY A 645 -14.24 -20.67 15.56
CA GLY A 645 -15.37 -20.36 14.68
C GLY A 645 -16.62 -21.22 14.91
N ASN A 646 -16.72 -21.91 16.05
CA ASN A 646 -17.85 -22.78 16.41
C ASN A 646 -18.52 -22.42 17.75
N ASP A 647 -18.23 -21.24 18.32
CA ASP A 647 -18.75 -20.81 19.64
C ASP A 647 -18.41 -21.82 20.75
N ASP A 648 -17.14 -22.25 20.80
CA ASP A 648 -16.63 -23.24 21.76
C ASP A 648 -15.65 -22.56 22.73
N ASP A 649 -16.13 -22.34 23.95
CA ASP A 649 -15.38 -21.71 25.04
C ASP A 649 -13.99 -22.31 25.27
N TYR A 650 -13.79 -23.60 25.02
CA TYR A 650 -12.49 -24.25 25.28
C TYR A 650 -11.39 -23.65 24.41
N VAL A 651 -11.64 -23.54 23.10
CA VAL A 651 -10.69 -23.00 22.14
C VAL A 651 -10.71 -21.47 22.16
N ASP A 652 -11.88 -20.85 22.30
CA ASP A 652 -12.02 -19.39 22.30
C ASP A 652 -11.31 -18.72 23.50
N ASN A 653 -11.30 -19.37 24.67
CA ASN A 653 -10.53 -18.88 25.82
C ASN A 653 -9.00 -18.94 25.59
N ILE A 654 -8.51 -19.92 24.83
CA ILE A 654 -7.09 -20.01 24.46
C ILE A 654 -6.73 -18.89 23.49
N TYR A 655 -7.57 -18.64 22.47
CA TYR A 655 -7.39 -17.54 21.52
C TYR A 655 -7.36 -16.19 22.22
N THR A 656 -8.37 -15.90 23.04
CA THR A 656 -8.49 -14.61 23.73
C THR A 656 -7.35 -14.38 24.71
N LYS A 657 -6.87 -15.42 25.41
CA LYS A 657 -5.68 -15.33 26.26
C LYS A 657 -4.42 -15.03 25.43
N GLY A 658 -4.21 -15.77 24.33
CA GLY A 658 -3.10 -15.56 23.41
C GLY A 658 -3.05 -14.13 22.88
N LEU A 659 -4.17 -13.62 22.37
CA LEU A 659 -4.31 -12.26 21.88
C LEU A 659 -3.98 -11.20 22.95
N LYS A 660 -4.52 -11.36 24.17
CA LYS A 660 -4.27 -10.43 25.27
C LYS A 660 -2.80 -10.42 25.69
N ASP A 661 -2.14 -11.57 25.70
CA ASP A 661 -0.73 -11.66 26.08
C ASP A 661 0.19 -11.11 25.00
N ILE A 662 -0.09 -11.38 23.71
CA ILE A 662 0.66 -10.77 22.60
C ILE A 662 0.42 -9.25 22.55
N ALA A 663 -0.80 -8.78 22.82
CA ALA A 663 -1.10 -7.34 22.91
C ALA A 663 -0.26 -6.63 23.99
N LYS A 664 0.09 -7.30 25.10
CA LYS A 664 1.03 -6.74 26.09
C LYS A 664 2.43 -6.59 25.50
N ILE A 665 2.90 -7.57 24.73
CA ILE A 665 4.20 -7.53 24.05
C ILE A 665 4.24 -6.41 23.00
N SER A 666 3.14 -6.15 22.31
CA SER A 666 3.01 -5.03 21.36
C SER A 666 3.35 -3.67 21.97
N TRP A 667 3.09 -3.45 23.27
CA TRP A 667 3.46 -2.22 23.97
C TRP A 667 4.96 -2.11 24.28
N GLU A 668 5.67 -3.24 24.35
CA GLU A 668 7.13 -3.29 24.48
C GLU A 668 7.82 -3.00 23.14
N CYS A 669 7.18 -3.36 22.02
CA CYS A 669 7.65 -3.10 20.67
C CYS A 669 7.42 -1.64 20.28
N LYS A 670 8.50 -0.84 20.11
CA LYS A 670 8.37 0.59 19.80
C LYS A 670 9.13 1.00 18.55
N ASN A 671 8.52 1.88 17.77
CA ASN A 671 9.23 2.60 16.71
C ASN A 671 10.13 3.71 17.30
N PRO A 672 10.92 4.44 16.49
CA PRO A 672 11.76 5.54 16.97
C PRO A 672 10.99 6.69 17.65
N GLY A 673 9.68 6.82 17.38
CA GLY A 673 8.79 7.79 18.02
C GLY A 673 8.12 7.32 19.31
N GLY A 674 8.39 6.09 19.74
CA GLY A 674 7.80 5.51 20.93
C GLY A 674 6.40 4.90 20.77
N ASN A 675 5.85 4.87 19.54
CA ASN A 675 4.56 4.27 19.24
C ASN A 675 4.63 2.73 19.26
N PRO A 676 3.60 2.05 19.80
CA PRO A 676 3.55 0.60 19.88
C PRO A 676 3.28 -0.05 18.52
N TRP A 677 3.48 -1.37 18.44
CA TRP A 677 3.17 -2.17 17.27
C TRP A 677 2.08 -3.20 17.58
N PRO A 678 0.78 -2.84 17.52
CA PRO A 678 -0.30 -3.79 17.69
C PRO A 678 -0.32 -4.88 16.61
N ILE A 679 -1.02 -5.95 16.93
CA ILE A 679 -1.22 -7.10 16.06
C ILE A 679 -2.42 -6.79 15.17
N LEU A 680 -2.26 -6.97 13.87
CA LEU A 680 -3.36 -7.10 12.93
C LEU A 680 -3.44 -8.56 12.48
N PRO A 681 -4.40 -9.35 13.01
CA PRO A 681 -4.56 -10.74 12.62
C PRO A 681 -5.05 -10.83 11.17
N GLU A 682 -4.36 -11.63 10.36
CA GLU A 682 -4.73 -11.93 8.97
C GLU A 682 -4.66 -13.45 8.75
N ASN A 683 -5.53 -13.97 7.89
CA ASN A 683 -5.51 -15.37 7.46
C ASN A 683 -4.89 -15.47 6.08
#